data_AF-C4R2Z0-F1
#
_entry.id   AF-C4R2Z0-F1
#
_cell.length_a   1.000
_cell.length_b   1.000
_cell.length_c   1.000
_cell.angle_alpha   90.00
_cell.angle_beta   90.00
_cell.angle_gamma   90.00
#
_symmetry.space_group_name_H-M   'P 1'
#
loop_
_entity.id
_entity.type
_entity.pdbx_description
1 polymer ?
#
loop_
_entity_poly.entity_id
_entity_poly.type
_entity_poly.pdbx_seq_one_letter_code
_entity_poly.pdbx_strand_id
1 'polypeptide(L)'
;MPGSEKELPPQKVYPLRDIPVSSHVAPFHSDYTPGVPIAIDFGKTSMRIGLVNKDSPTSVFPTVVSKSRDRKRNKMLILAGNDVYMEASNNKSNVKSPFDGQLITNWDSVETLLDYGFSHIGVSSPHGVENPIIINELLATPYMQRAGMYQLLFEAYNVPKVVSGVDAVFAYHYNTDSPNGLVIGTGHESTNVIPIVDGSAVLTYARRLDWGGNTAAQWLNSNISLKYPYFPSKISPQNAEYLVKDHCYVSTDYQKEISDYLTLETLEEKDRVIEASFVEVIKPQKTEEELQIEAEKRKESGRRLQEQARKQREEKLLQKEKEYEYYSALRANLEAGPRRDVLNSLVSEGFEDVEDFTKYLSGLEKSLKKARRQNALTGDGGEEEIEEPPSFPLIDIPDEQLDEDQIKEKRRQKLLKANMDARLKLKQEKEAAKLEELQTDLNGWIKARRDRLTAILQSKKERKKRKEELSNRKSRTAQQRMKKIASLAADNNGKGDSNRKRRGGAVTIDNDPNDTFGANDDDWAIYRAISAGDDEEAEEEEEQELLEIEEALLEFDPTFTIEDTYKRQYDWRSSIVHRFLRGPRPYDPEEQHQAHQIHLNVERIRVPEVLFQPSIAGVDQAGVAELCEDTVLRRLPSMTGFSGDQQQELLQNVFISGGLSYFENFEERLRREFQSFLPVERNVVIRRVSDPFNDAWKGMAKWSSSQGAQTSYLTRGEYLEMGVDYIKENAMGCVKL
;
A
#
# COMPACT_ATOMS: atom_id res chain seq x y z
N MET A 1 -20.75 19.80 19.52
CA MET A 1 -19.72 19.11 20.34
C MET A 1 -18.83 18.31 19.39
N PRO A 2 -17.62 18.77 19.07
CA PRO A 2 -16.68 17.94 18.34
C PRO A 2 -16.34 16.75 19.24
N GLY A 3 -16.61 15.53 18.77
CA GLY A 3 -16.31 14.32 19.51
C GLY A 3 -14.83 14.30 19.84
N SER A 4 -14.50 14.10 21.12
CA SER A 4 -13.13 13.88 21.59
C SER A 4 -12.44 12.89 20.65
N GLU A 5 -11.38 13.32 19.98
CA GLU A 5 -10.48 12.39 19.30
C GLU A 5 -9.99 11.41 20.36
N LYS A 6 -10.54 10.19 20.35
CA LYS A 6 -9.95 9.11 21.13
C LYS A 6 -8.57 8.92 20.56
N GLU A 7 -7.53 9.31 21.30
CA GLU A 7 -6.16 8.99 20.96
C GLU A 7 -6.08 7.47 20.79
N LEU A 8 -5.82 7.05 19.54
CA LEU A 8 -5.61 5.65 19.23
C LEU A 8 -4.33 5.18 19.93
N PRO A 9 -4.27 3.93 20.43
CA PRO A 9 -3.05 3.41 21.02
C PRO A 9 -1.89 3.40 20.00
N PRO A 10 -0.63 3.32 20.47
CA PRO A 10 0.52 3.20 19.57
C PRO A 10 0.33 2.03 18.58
N GLN A 11 0.56 2.29 17.30
CA GLN A 11 0.40 1.29 16.24
C GLN A 11 1.38 0.14 16.48
N LYS A 12 0.87 -1.08 16.59
CA LYS A 12 1.71 -2.28 16.58
C LYS A 12 2.17 -2.55 15.15
N VAL A 13 3.49 -2.55 14.96
CA VAL A 13 4.16 -2.84 13.68
C VAL A 13 4.90 -4.17 13.79
N TYR A 14 4.81 -4.99 12.75
CA TYR A 14 5.46 -6.29 12.65
C TYR A 14 6.56 -6.22 11.59
N PRO A 15 7.80 -6.65 11.90
CA PRO A 15 8.85 -6.68 10.90
C PRO A 15 8.55 -7.75 9.85
N LEU A 16 8.83 -7.45 8.58
CA LEU A 16 8.78 -8.43 7.50
C LEU A 16 9.83 -9.51 7.77
N ARG A 17 9.37 -10.73 8.07
CA ARG A 17 10.24 -11.83 8.46
C ARG A 17 11.18 -12.27 7.34
N ASP A 18 12.48 -12.23 7.59
CA ASP A 18 13.51 -12.73 6.69
C ASP A 18 13.80 -14.22 6.86
N ILE A 19 14.44 -14.82 5.85
CA ILE A 19 14.91 -16.21 5.92
C ILE A 19 16.02 -16.29 6.97
N PRO A 20 15.92 -17.21 7.96
CA PRO A 20 16.96 -17.37 8.95
C PRO A 20 18.28 -17.77 8.29
N VAL A 21 19.35 -17.07 8.66
CA VAL A 21 20.71 -17.30 8.17
C VAL A 21 21.50 -18.01 9.27
N SER A 22 22.21 -19.07 8.93
CA SER A 22 23.10 -19.77 9.86
C SER A 22 24.56 -19.34 9.65
N SER A 23 25.31 -19.22 10.74
CA SER A 23 26.77 -19.05 10.69
C SER A 23 27.52 -20.39 10.65
N HIS A 24 26.85 -21.50 10.97
CA HIS A 24 27.44 -22.84 11.06
C HIS A 24 26.86 -23.78 10.01
N VAL A 25 27.69 -24.71 9.54
CA VAL A 25 27.28 -25.84 8.69
C VAL A 25 26.35 -26.74 9.50
N ALA A 26 25.37 -27.35 8.83
CA ALA A 26 24.51 -28.35 9.47
C ALA A 26 25.34 -29.52 10.05
N PRO A 27 24.90 -30.11 11.18
CA PRO A 27 25.66 -31.15 11.87
C PRO A 27 25.65 -32.48 11.11
N PHE A 28 26.80 -33.17 11.13
CA PHE A 28 26.93 -34.57 10.70
C PHE A 28 26.78 -35.48 11.92
N HIS A 29 25.78 -36.34 11.90
CA HIS A 29 25.48 -37.26 13.00
C HIS A 29 26.33 -38.53 12.91
N SER A 30 26.77 -39.06 14.05
CA SER A 30 27.62 -40.25 14.15
C SER A 30 26.88 -41.50 14.66
N ASP A 31 25.63 -41.37 15.08
CA ASP A 31 24.80 -42.42 15.67
C ASP A 31 24.01 -43.22 14.63
N TYR A 32 24.60 -43.41 13.45
CA TYR A 32 24.02 -44.20 12.36
C TYR A 32 24.01 -45.69 12.70
N THR A 33 22.87 -46.36 12.45
CA THR A 33 22.73 -47.81 12.65
C THR A 33 22.31 -48.49 11.35
N PRO A 34 23.16 -49.34 10.73
CA PRO A 34 22.80 -50.10 9.55
C PRO A 34 21.58 -50.99 9.74
N GLY A 35 20.78 -51.18 8.68
CA GLY A 35 19.61 -52.07 8.66
C GLY A 35 18.35 -51.55 9.35
N VAL A 36 18.44 -50.53 10.21
CA VAL A 36 17.28 -49.84 10.79
C VAL A 36 16.60 -48.99 9.70
N PRO A 37 15.28 -49.08 9.47
CA PRO A 37 14.65 -48.29 8.41
C PRO A 37 14.91 -46.78 8.54
N ILE A 38 15.09 -46.11 7.41
CA ILE A 38 15.18 -44.65 7.31
C ILE A 38 13.85 -44.14 6.75
N ALA A 39 13.20 -43.25 7.50
CA ALA A 39 12.03 -42.53 7.02
C ALA A 39 12.45 -41.20 6.38
N ILE A 40 11.97 -40.95 5.16
CA ILE A 40 12.20 -39.76 4.36
C ILE A 40 10.84 -39.12 4.06
N ASP A 41 10.54 -38.02 4.73
CA ASP A 41 9.45 -37.14 4.33
C ASP A 41 10.03 -36.06 3.39
N PHE A 42 9.89 -36.31 2.10
CA PHE A 42 10.37 -35.50 0.98
C PHE A 42 9.34 -34.42 0.58
N GLY A 43 9.11 -33.47 1.50
CA GLY A 43 8.24 -32.33 1.26
C GLY A 43 8.85 -31.25 0.35
N LYS A 44 8.00 -30.48 -0.35
CA LYS A 44 8.45 -29.36 -1.20
C LYS A 44 9.10 -28.22 -0.44
N THR A 45 8.58 -27.87 0.74
CA THR A 45 9.13 -26.80 1.60
C THR A 45 10.36 -27.28 2.36
N SER A 46 10.30 -28.49 2.91
CA SER A 46 11.34 -29.05 3.75
C SER A 46 11.36 -30.57 3.64
N MET A 47 12.56 -31.14 3.68
CA MET A 47 12.82 -32.56 3.75
C MET A 47 13.16 -32.93 5.20
N ARG A 48 12.60 -34.05 5.68
CA ARG A 48 12.86 -34.60 7.01
C ARG A 48 13.35 -36.02 6.83
N ILE A 49 14.52 -36.32 7.38
CA ILE A 49 15.16 -37.62 7.21
C ILE A 49 15.71 -38.11 8.55
N GLY A 50 15.53 -39.39 8.84
CA GLY A 50 16.03 -39.98 10.06
C GLY A 50 15.79 -41.48 10.17
N LEU A 51 16.50 -42.10 11.10
CA LEU A 51 16.28 -43.50 11.46
C LEU A 51 15.01 -43.62 12.29
N VAL A 52 14.18 -44.63 12.01
CA VAL A 52 12.87 -44.81 12.66
C VAL A 52 12.95 -45.24 14.13
N ASN A 53 14.14 -45.61 14.62
CA ASN A 53 14.38 -45.95 16.04
C ASN A 53 14.62 -44.71 16.92
N LYS A 54 14.44 -43.50 16.38
CA LYS A 54 14.52 -42.22 17.09
C LYS A 54 13.13 -41.60 17.21
N ASP A 55 12.93 -40.75 18.21
CA ASP A 55 11.66 -40.07 18.47
C ASP A 55 11.34 -38.93 17.49
N SER A 56 12.36 -38.43 16.78
CA SER A 56 12.28 -37.31 15.85
C SER A 56 13.19 -37.53 14.64
N PRO A 57 12.92 -36.88 13.49
CA PRO A 57 13.84 -36.92 12.35
C PRO A 57 15.24 -36.47 12.78
N THR A 58 16.27 -37.16 12.30
CA THR A 58 17.67 -36.84 12.61
C THR A 58 18.06 -35.50 12.01
N SER A 59 17.63 -35.22 10.78
CA SER A 59 17.94 -33.99 10.05
C SER A 59 16.69 -33.44 9.38
N VAL A 60 16.51 -32.11 9.48
CA VAL A 60 15.44 -31.35 8.85
C VAL A 60 16.04 -30.14 8.15
N PHE A 61 15.73 -29.98 6.86
CA PHE A 61 16.31 -28.92 6.04
C PHE A 61 15.37 -28.51 4.90
N PRO A 62 15.47 -27.27 4.39
CA PRO A 62 14.67 -26.81 3.26
C PRO A 62 15.03 -27.57 1.98
N THR A 63 14.03 -27.86 1.15
CA THR A 63 14.22 -28.70 -0.06
C THR A 63 14.73 -27.86 -1.23
N VAL A 64 15.93 -27.30 -1.07
CA VAL A 64 16.54 -26.36 -2.02
C VAL A 64 18.01 -26.66 -2.25
N VAL A 65 18.47 -26.35 -3.47
CA VAL A 65 19.87 -26.48 -3.90
C VAL A 65 20.32 -25.16 -4.50
N SER A 66 21.58 -24.82 -4.30
CA SER A 66 22.25 -23.68 -4.93
C SER A 66 23.54 -24.15 -5.59
N LYS A 67 23.66 -23.87 -6.90
CA LYS A 67 24.87 -24.13 -7.69
C LYS A 67 25.49 -22.79 -8.07
N SER A 68 26.72 -22.56 -7.64
CA SER A 68 27.44 -21.31 -7.89
C SER A 68 28.91 -21.58 -8.21
N ARG A 69 29.58 -20.65 -8.89
CA ARG A 69 31.02 -20.74 -9.14
C ARG A 69 31.75 -19.77 -8.22
N ASP A 70 32.56 -20.28 -7.31
CA ASP A 70 33.50 -19.45 -6.56
C ASP A 70 34.60 -19.00 -7.53
N ARG A 71 34.50 -17.74 -7.97
CA ARG A 71 35.47 -17.14 -8.88
C ARG A 71 36.86 -17.00 -8.26
N LYS A 72 36.96 -16.85 -6.93
CA LYS A 72 38.26 -16.68 -6.24
C LYS A 72 39.03 -18.00 -6.22
N ARG A 73 38.33 -19.11 -5.96
CA ARG A 73 38.95 -20.45 -5.90
C ARG A 73 38.86 -21.23 -7.23
N ASN A 74 38.18 -20.68 -8.23
CA ASN A 74 37.86 -21.32 -9.49
C ASN A 74 37.22 -22.72 -9.32
N LYS A 75 36.33 -22.86 -8.33
CA LYS A 75 35.62 -24.12 -8.03
C LYS A 75 34.12 -23.93 -8.15
N MET A 76 33.44 -24.97 -8.64
CA MET A 76 31.99 -25.06 -8.53
C MET A 76 31.63 -25.44 -7.09
N LEU A 77 30.74 -24.67 -6.48
CA LEU A 77 30.17 -24.92 -5.17
C LEU A 77 28.72 -25.36 -5.37
N ILE A 78 28.39 -26.52 -4.82
CA ILE A 78 27.03 -27.05 -4.74
C ILE A 78 26.68 -27.08 -3.27
N LEU A 79 25.66 -26.31 -2.89
CA LEU A 79 25.11 -26.24 -1.54
C LEU A 79 23.68 -26.79 -1.58
N ALA A 80 23.28 -27.49 -0.53
CA ALA A 80 21.94 -28.04 -0.38
C ALA A 80 21.43 -27.83 1.04
N GLY A 81 20.11 -27.88 1.22
CA GLY A 81 19.50 -27.81 2.54
C GLY A 81 19.80 -26.52 3.29
N ASN A 82 20.11 -26.66 4.59
CA ASN A 82 20.36 -25.53 5.47
C ASN A 82 21.61 -24.72 5.05
N ASP A 83 22.58 -25.35 4.40
CA ASP A 83 23.86 -24.72 4.07
C ASP A 83 23.74 -23.72 2.92
N VAL A 84 22.63 -23.76 2.16
CA VAL A 84 22.31 -22.76 1.13
C VAL A 84 22.20 -21.35 1.73
N TYR A 85 21.62 -21.25 2.92
CA TYR A 85 21.35 -19.97 3.60
C TYR A 85 22.45 -19.58 4.59
N MET A 86 23.64 -20.16 4.49
CA MET A 86 24.76 -19.72 5.33
C MET A 86 25.19 -18.28 5.00
N GLU A 87 25.57 -17.52 6.03
CA GLU A 87 25.98 -16.11 5.88
C GLU A 87 27.16 -15.96 4.90
N ALA A 88 28.12 -16.89 4.98
CA ALA A 88 29.28 -16.94 4.11
C ALA A 88 28.95 -17.30 2.65
N SER A 89 27.73 -17.76 2.35
CA SER A 89 27.40 -18.34 1.04
C SER A 89 27.17 -17.27 -0.05
N ASN A 90 26.81 -16.03 0.29
CA ASN A 90 26.47 -14.91 -0.63
C ASN A 90 25.67 -15.31 -1.90
N ASN A 91 24.93 -16.42 -1.85
CA ASN A 91 24.42 -17.17 -3.00
C ASN A 91 22.88 -17.17 -3.11
N LYS A 92 22.22 -16.24 -2.40
CA LYS A 92 20.75 -16.18 -2.30
C LYS A 92 20.05 -16.09 -3.68
N SER A 93 20.73 -15.61 -4.73
CA SER A 93 20.16 -15.47 -6.08
C SER A 93 20.05 -16.76 -6.90
N ASN A 94 20.77 -17.83 -6.53
CA ASN A 94 20.84 -19.08 -7.33
C ASN A 94 20.10 -20.27 -6.69
N VAL A 95 19.29 -20.00 -5.65
CA VAL A 95 18.53 -21.03 -4.93
C VAL A 95 17.39 -21.55 -5.81
N LYS A 96 17.29 -22.87 -5.95
CA LYS A 96 16.26 -23.54 -6.73
C LYS A 96 15.67 -24.72 -5.97
N SER A 97 14.37 -24.92 -6.15
CA SER A 97 13.66 -26.14 -5.73
C SER A 97 13.77 -27.21 -6.83
N PRO A 98 13.81 -28.51 -6.49
CA PRO A 98 13.73 -29.58 -7.48
C PRO A 98 12.31 -29.73 -8.09
N PHE A 99 11.32 -29.04 -7.52
CA PHE A 99 9.93 -29.12 -7.92
C PHE A 99 9.52 -28.00 -8.88
N ASP A 100 8.69 -28.35 -9.86
CA ASP A 100 7.85 -27.41 -10.61
C ASP A 100 6.37 -27.75 -10.34
N GLY A 101 5.62 -26.79 -9.79
CA GLY A 101 4.33 -27.08 -9.16
C GLY A 101 4.47 -28.20 -8.12
N GLN A 102 3.78 -29.32 -8.34
CA GLN A 102 3.78 -30.49 -7.45
C GLN A 102 4.78 -31.57 -7.83
N LEU A 103 5.37 -31.49 -9.03
CA LEU A 103 6.11 -32.58 -9.63
C LEU A 103 7.61 -32.31 -9.56
N ILE A 104 8.40 -33.37 -9.40
CA ILE A 104 9.86 -33.32 -9.50
C ILE A 104 10.21 -33.18 -10.97
N THR A 105 10.99 -32.14 -11.30
CA THR A 105 11.49 -31.91 -12.66
C THR A 105 13.00 -31.95 -12.74
N ASN A 106 13.70 -31.72 -11.62
CA ASN A 106 15.16 -31.67 -11.56
C ASN A 106 15.72 -32.78 -10.65
N TRP A 107 15.95 -33.95 -11.25
CA TRP A 107 16.45 -35.15 -10.56
C TRP A 107 17.86 -34.99 -10.00
N ASP A 108 18.76 -34.26 -10.68
CA ASP A 108 20.11 -33.96 -10.15
C ASP A 108 20.04 -33.25 -8.79
N SER A 109 19.04 -32.37 -8.62
CA SER A 109 18.85 -31.65 -7.36
C SER A 109 18.27 -32.57 -6.28
N VAL A 110 17.41 -33.53 -6.65
CA VAL A 110 16.92 -34.58 -5.74
C VAL A 110 18.07 -35.47 -5.27
N GLU A 111 18.94 -35.92 -6.17
CA GLU A 111 20.15 -36.68 -5.83
C GLU A 111 21.04 -35.88 -4.87
N THR A 112 21.31 -34.59 -5.17
CA THR A 112 22.08 -33.73 -4.26
C THR A 112 21.45 -33.61 -2.86
N LEU A 113 20.11 -33.53 -2.78
CA LEU A 113 19.38 -33.43 -1.51
C LEU A 113 19.39 -34.76 -0.73
N LEU A 114 19.31 -35.89 -1.43
CA LEU A 114 19.45 -37.22 -0.83
C LEU A 114 20.88 -37.45 -0.33
N ASP A 115 21.90 -37.10 -1.12
CA ASP A 115 23.31 -37.13 -0.69
C ASP A 115 23.52 -36.30 0.56
N TYR A 116 22.97 -35.08 0.58
CA TYR A 116 22.98 -34.21 1.75
C TYR A 116 22.32 -34.91 2.94
N GLY A 117 21.10 -35.41 2.78
CA GLY A 117 20.36 -36.12 3.84
C GLY A 117 21.11 -37.33 4.39
N PHE A 118 21.54 -38.25 3.53
CA PHE A 118 22.27 -39.46 3.91
C PHE A 118 23.60 -39.15 4.60
N SER A 119 24.35 -38.17 4.10
CA SER A 119 25.60 -37.74 4.74
C SER A 119 25.36 -37.17 6.14
N HIS A 120 24.34 -36.33 6.31
CA HIS A 120 24.06 -35.68 7.59
C HIS A 120 23.53 -36.65 8.64
N ILE A 121 22.81 -37.71 8.26
CA ILE A 121 22.40 -38.76 9.21
C ILE A 121 23.51 -39.79 9.50
N GLY A 122 24.67 -39.69 8.84
CA GLY A 122 25.83 -40.53 9.11
C GLY A 122 25.95 -41.80 8.27
N VAL A 123 25.26 -41.91 7.12
CA VAL A 123 25.44 -43.05 6.22
C VAL A 123 26.87 -43.03 5.67
N SER A 124 27.64 -44.09 5.93
CA SER A 124 29.07 -44.16 5.57
C SER A 124 29.46 -45.43 4.81
N SER A 125 28.50 -46.22 4.33
CA SER A 125 28.81 -47.50 3.66
C SER A 125 29.35 -47.29 2.24
N PRO A 126 30.42 -47.99 1.85
CA PRO A 126 30.98 -47.92 0.50
C PRO A 126 30.10 -48.62 -0.55
N HIS A 127 29.09 -49.38 -0.14
CA HIS A 127 28.23 -50.18 -1.02
C HIS A 127 26.84 -49.58 -1.26
N GLY A 128 26.56 -48.39 -0.70
CA GLY A 128 25.29 -47.69 -0.80
C GLY A 128 24.60 -47.53 0.55
N VAL A 129 23.28 -47.39 0.55
CA VAL A 129 22.46 -47.24 1.75
C VAL A 129 21.95 -48.62 2.16
N GLU A 130 22.50 -49.19 3.24
CA GLU A 130 22.18 -50.55 3.71
C GLU A 130 20.82 -50.67 4.43
N ASN A 131 20.05 -49.60 4.45
CA ASN A 131 18.86 -49.47 5.27
C ASN A 131 17.60 -49.50 4.40
N PRO A 132 16.51 -50.15 4.84
CA PRO A 132 15.20 -50.01 4.19
C PRO A 132 14.76 -48.53 4.17
N ILE A 133 14.16 -48.08 3.07
CA ILE A 133 13.65 -46.71 2.97
C ILE A 133 12.12 -46.70 3.02
N ILE A 134 11.57 -45.81 3.85
CA ILE A 134 10.15 -45.41 3.80
C ILE A 134 10.12 -43.98 3.30
N ILE A 135 9.36 -43.70 2.25
CA ILE A 135 9.29 -42.36 1.65
C ILE A 135 7.83 -41.94 1.44
N ASN A 136 7.52 -40.65 1.58
CA ASN A 136 6.20 -40.17 1.15
C ASN A 136 6.11 -40.00 -0.37
N GLU A 137 4.89 -40.05 -0.87
CA GLU A 137 4.55 -39.71 -2.23
C GLU A 137 3.28 -38.84 -2.28
N LEU A 138 3.05 -38.19 -3.42
CA LEU A 138 1.82 -37.43 -3.67
C LEU A 138 0.63 -38.38 -3.84
N LEU A 139 -0.57 -37.89 -3.48
CA LEU A 139 -1.80 -38.59 -3.84
C LEU A 139 -1.89 -38.74 -5.36
N ALA A 140 -2.12 -39.98 -5.82
CA ALA A 140 -2.12 -40.33 -7.25
C ALA A 140 -0.81 -39.93 -7.96
N THR A 141 0.35 -40.23 -7.34
CA THR A 141 1.67 -39.93 -7.92
C THR A 141 1.80 -40.49 -9.33
N PRO A 142 2.16 -39.66 -10.33
CA PRO A 142 2.41 -40.13 -11.69
C PRO A 142 3.50 -41.19 -11.73
N TYR A 143 3.31 -42.21 -12.55
CA TYR A 143 4.25 -43.32 -12.68
C TYR A 143 5.71 -42.87 -12.88
N MET A 144 5.96 -41.90 -13.77
CA MET A 144 7.31 -41.38 -14.06
C MET A 144 8.02 -40.81 -12.83
N GLN A 145 7.27 -40.22 -11.89
CA GLN A 145 7.82 -39.68 -10.65
C GLN A 145 8.28 -40.81 -9.73
N ARG A 146 7.45 -41.86 -9.59
CA ARG A 146 7.81 -43.04 -8.80
C ARG A 146 8.99 -43.79 -9.42
N ALA A 147 8.98 -43.97 -10.74
CA ALA A 147 10.05 -44.63 -11.48
C ALA A 147 11.40 -43.92 -11.29
N GLY A 148 11.44 -42.59 -11.43
CA GLY A 148 12.67 -41.82 -11.20
C GLY A 148 13.20 -41.95 -9.78
N MET A 149 12.31 -41.93 -8.78
CA MET A 149 12.70 -42.13 -7.37
C MET A 149 13.23 -43.53 -7.11
N TYR A 150 12.56 -44.57 -7.64
CA TYR A 150 13.00 -45.96 -7.51
C TYR A 150 14.32 -46.21 -8.20
N GLN A 151 14.50 -45.68 -9.41
CA GLN A 151 15.76 -45.77 -10.13
C GLN A 151 16.90 -45.18 -9.28
N LEU A 152 16.71 -43.99 -8.73
CA LEU A 152 17.71 -43.33 -7.89
C LEU A 152 18.03 -44.17 -6.64
N LEU A 153 17.02 -44.64 -5.91
CA LEU A 153 17.21 -45.42 -4.68
C LEU A 153 17.82 -46.81 -4.92
N PHE A 154 17.38 -47.55 -5.94
CA PHE A 154 17.85 -48.92 -6.19
C PHE A 154 19.14 -48.99 -7.01
N GLU A 155 19.33 -48.10 -7.99
CA GLU A 155 20.48 -48.16 -8.92
C GLU A 155 21.64 -47.29 -8.45
N ALA A 156 21.39 -46.07 -7.95
CA ALA A 156 22.46 -45.18 -7.48
C ALA A 156 22.82 -45.47 -6.02
N TYR A 157 21.82 -45.60 -5.14
CA TYR A 157 22.05 -45.81 -3.70
C TYR A 157 22.04 -47.27 -3.26
N ASN A 158 21.78 -48.24 -4.14
CA ASN A 158 21.74 -49.68 -3.82
C ASN A 158 20.88 -50.03 -2.59
N VAL A 159 19.77 -49.32 -2.38
CA VAL A 159 18.86 -49.55 -1.26
C VAL A 159 18.32 -50.99 -1.29
N PRO A 160 18.27 -51.72 -0.15
CA PRO A 160 17.81 -53.10 -0.13
C PRO A 160 16.31 -53.25 -0.44
N LYS A 161 15.49 -52.33 0.09
CA LYS A 161 14.04 -52.33 -0.11
C LYS A 161 13.42 -50.95 0.19
N VAL A 162 12.36 -50.59 -0.54
CA VAL A 162 11.68 -49.29 -0.47
C VAL A 162 10.18 -49.49 -0.31
N VAL A 163 9.51 -48.59 0.40
CA VAL A 163 8.05 -48.46 0.37
C VAL A 163 7.64 -47.00 0.35
N SER A 164 6.64 -46.70 -0.46
CA SER A 164 6.06 -45.37 -0.60
C SER A 164 4.67 -45.31 0.06
N GLY A 165 4.33 -44.16 0.65
CA GLY A 165 3.01 -43.92 1.21
C GLY A 165 2.59 -42.45 1.21
N VAL A 166 1.32 -42.15 1.43
CA VAL A 166 0.81 -40.78 1.51
C VAL A 166 1.06 -40.22 2.91
N ASP A 167 1.66 -39.03 2.98
CA ASP A 167 2.02 -38.34 4.23
C ASP A 167 0.85 -38.13 5.20
N ALA A 168 -0.31 -37.70 4.69
CA ALA A 168 -1.50 -37.46 5.49
C ALA A 168 -2.06 -38.77 6.10
N VAL A 169 -1.90 -39.89 5.40
CA VAL A 169 -2.32 -41.22 5.88
C VAL A 169 -1.38 -41.70 6.99
N PHE A 170 -0.06 -41.53 6.84
CA PHE A 170 0.89 -41.78 7.92
C PHE A 170 0.58 -40.93 9.17
N ALA A 171 0.30 -39.64 8.99
CA ALA A 171 -0.04 -38.74 10.08
C ALA A 171 -1.33 -39.16 10.81
N TYR A 172 -2.34 -39.66 10.09
CA TYR A 172 -3.56 -40.21 10.68
C TYR A 172 -3.26 -41.41 11.59
N HIS A 173 -2.59 -42.45 11.07
CA HIS A 173 -2.30 -43.66 11.84
C HIS A 173 -1.31 -43.45 13.00
N TYR A 174 -0.57 -42.35 13.00
CA TYR A 174 0.21 -41.94 14.17
C TYR A 174 -0.70 -41.47 15.32
N ASN A 175 -1.72 -40.67 15.01
CA ASN A 175 -2.56 -39.99 15.99
C ASN A 175 -3.83 -40.76 16.39
N THR A 176 -4.22 -41.77 15.63
CA THR A 176 -5.38 -42.61 15.95
C THR A 176 -5.16 -44.06 15.53
N ASP A 177 -5.73 -44.97 16.32
CA ASP A 177 -5.81 -46.40 16.00
C ASP A 177 -7.20 -46.76 15.43
N SER A 178 -8.05 -45.75 15.14
CA SER A 178 -9.37 -45.98 14.56
C SER A 178 -9.25 -46.53 13.13
N PRO A 179 -9.92 -47.65 12.81
CA PRO A 179 -9.91 -48.22 11.47
C PRO A 179 -10.69 -47.37 10.46
N ASN A 180 -11.62 -46.53 10.91
CA ASN A 180 -12.48 -45.71 10.05
C ASN A 180 -12.29 -44.23 10.38
N GLY A 181 -12.08 -43.40 9.36
CA GLY A 181 -11.80 -41.97 9.51
C GLY A 181 -11.77 -41.20 8.20
N LEU A 182 -11.74 -39.87 8.27
CA LEU A 182 -11.65 -38.98 7.10
C LEU A 182 -10.49 -38.02 7.28
N VAL A 183 -9.47 -38.13 6.43
CA VAL A 183 -8.29 -37.29 6.50
C VAL A 183 -8.39 -36.11 5.55
N ILE A 184 -8.20 -34.90 6.05
CA ILE A 184 -8.13 -33.66 5.29
C ILE A 184 -6.69 -33.16 5.37
N GLY A 185 -5.89 -33.51 4.37
CA GLY A 185 -4.47 -33.17 4.29
C GLY A 185 -4.24 -31.88 3.49
N THR A 186 -3.90 -30.80 4.18
CA THR A 186 -3.58 -29.48 3.58
C THR A 186 -2.09 -29.37 3.24
N GLY A 187 -1.74 -29.77 2.02
CA GLY A 187 -0.37 -29.75 1.53
C GLY A 187 0.11 -28.36 1.10
N HIS A 188 1.36 -28.30 0.64
CA HIS A 188 1.96 -27.06 0.12
C HIS A 188 1.33 -26.63 -1.22
N GLU A 189 0.84 -27.57 -2.03
CA GLU A 189 0.30 -27.28 -3.36
C GLU A 189 -1.18 -27.66 -3.54
N SER A 190 -1.69 -28.60 -2.76
CA SER A 190 -3.06 -29.07 -2.84
C SER A 190 -3.58 -29.51 -1.48
N THR A 191 -4.91 -29.56 -1.36
CA THR A 191 -5.62 -30.05 -0.19
C THR A 191 -6.38 -31.32 -0.58
N ASN A 192 -6.15 -32.42 0.14
CA ASN A 192 -6.72 -33.72 -0.17
C ASN A 192 -7.72 -34.15 0.90
N VAL A 193 -8.83 -34.78 0.49
CA VAL A 193 -9.80 -35.44 1.37
C VAL A 193 -9.72 -36.93 1.10
N ILE A 194 -9.24 -37.70 2.07
CA ILE A 194 -8.91 -39.13 1.92
C ILE A 194 -9.71 -39.92 2.95
N PRO A 195 -10.69 -40.73 2.54
CA PRO A 195 -11.38 -41.63 3.44
C PRO A 195 -10.51 -42.84 3.79
N ILE A 196 -10.52 -43.23 5.06
CA ILE A 196 -9.89 -44.44 5.59
C ILE A 196 -11.01 -45.35 6.07
N VAL A 197 -11.02 -46.58 5.55
CA VAL A 197 -12.01 -47.61 5.89
C VAL A 197 -11.27 -48.90 6.21
N ASP A 198 -11.64 -49.56 7.30
CA ASP A 198 -11.03 -50.80 7.77
C ASP A 198 -9.48 -50.76 7.84
N GLY A 199 -8.96 -49.60 8.24
CA GLY A 199 -7.53 -49.35 8.41
C GLY A 199 -6.75 -49.08 7.12
N SER A 200 -7.43 -48.98 5.96
CA SER A 200 -6.81 -48.71 4.66
C SER A 200 -7.34 -47.45 4.01
N ALA A 201 -6.46 -46.68 3.35
CA ALA A 201 -6.88 -45.49 2.61
C ALA A 201 -7.62 -45.88 1.32
N VAL A 202 -8.86 -45.42 1.16
CA VAL A 202 -9.70 -45.72 -0.01
C VAL A 202 -9.50 -44.65 -1.08
N LEU A 203 -8.39 -44.73 -1.79
CA LEU A 203 -7.94 -43.68 -2.70
C LEU A 203 -8.84 -43.46 -3.92
N THR A 204 -9.61 -44.48 -4.34
CA THR A 204 -10.62 -44.36 -5.40
C THR A 204 -11.68 -43.29 -5.09
N TYR A 205 -11.96 -43.07 -3.80
CA TYR A 205 -12.91 -42.06 -3.35
C TYR A 205 -12.25 -40.81 -2.77
N ALA A 206 -10.92 -40.72 -2.78
CA ALA A 206 -10.22 -39.51 -2.38
C ALA A 206 -10.54 -38.34 -3.33
N ARG A 207 -10.60 -37.13 -2.77
CA ARG A 207 -10.78 -35.87 -3.49
C ARG A 207 -9.58 -34.98 -3.30
N ARG A 208 -9.39 -34.07 -4.24
CA ARG A 208 -8.31 -33.10 -4.24
C ARG A 208 -8.85 -31.73 -4.67
N LEU A 209 -8.45 -30.72 -3.92
CA LEU A 209 -8.56 -29.31 -4.23
C LEU A 209 -7.16 -28.80 -4.59
N ASP A 210 -7.02 -28.14 -5.73
CA ASP A 210 -5.77 -27.54 -6.22
C ASP A 210 -5.48 -26.19 -5.54
N TRP A 211 -5.53 -26.21 -4.21
CA TRP A 211 -5.20 -25.08 -3.35
C TRP A 211 -4.38 -25.57 -2.15
N GLY A 212 -3.23 -24.94 -1.92
CA GLY A 212 -2.31 -25.25 -0.85
C GLY A 212 -1.56 -24.01 -0.35
N GLY A 213 -0.55 -24.20 0.49
CA GLY A 213 0.22 -23.10 1.08
C GLY A 213 0.92 -22.19 0.08
N ASN A 214 1.52 -22.75 -0.97
CA ASN A 214 2.19 -21.98 -2.02
C ASN A 214 1.19 -21.15 -2.83
N THR A 215 0.07 -21.73 -3.26
CA THR A 215 -0.94 -20.99 -4.04
C THR A 215 -1.54 -19.87 -3.21
N ALA A 216 -1.81 -20.10 -1.91
CA ALA A 216 -2.24 -19.07 -0.97
C ALA A 216 -1.21 -17.93 -0.84
N ALA A 217 0.08 -18.25 -0.69
CA ALA A 217 1.16 -17.27 -0.60
C ALA A 217 1.36 -16.48 -1.90
N GLN A 218 1.31 -17.15 -3.06
CA GLN A 218 1.41 -16.51 -4.38
C GLN A 218 0.23 -15.56 -4.63
N TRP A 219 -0.97 -15.97 -4.22
CA TRP A 219 -2.17 -15.15 -4.36
C TRP A 219 -2.12 -13.93 -3.43
N LEU A 220 -1.70 -14.10 -2.18
CA LEU A 220 -1.44 -12.98 -1.26
C LEU A 220 -0.40 -12.01 -1.85
N ASN A 221 0.72 -12.51 -2.38
CA ASN A 221 1.76 -11.65 -2.94
C ASN A 221 1.27 -10.88 -4.17
N SER A 222 0.44 -11.51 -5.01
CA SER A 222 -0.22 -10.85 -6.15
C SER A 222 -1.17 -9.75 -5.67
N ASN A 223 -1.98 -10.03 -4.63
CA ASN A 223 -2.88 -9.04 -4.05
C ASN A 223 -2.12 -7.85 -3.44
N ILE A 224 -1.01 -8.10 -2.73
CA ILE A 224 -0.15 -7.05 -2.18
C ILE A 224 0.47 -6.22 -3.31
N SER A 225 0.95 -6.85 -4.38
CA SER A 225 1.53 -6.15 -5.54
C SER A 225 0.50 -5.26 -6.26
N LEU A 226 -0.76 -5.69 -6.32
CA LEU A 226 -1.86 -4.88 -6.86
C LEU A 226 -2.23 -3.74 -5.92
N LYS A 227 -2.21 -3.97 -4.61
CA LYS A 227 -2.51 -2.97 -3.58
C LYS A 227 -1.42 -1.90 -3.46
N TYR A 228 -0.15 -2.29 -3.62
CA TYR A 228 1.01 -1.41 -3.50
C TYR A 228 1.95 -1.55 -4.71
N PRO A 229 1.58 -1.01 -5.89
CA PRO A 229 2.35 -1.18 -7.12
C PRO A 229 3.74 -0.50 -7.09
N TYR A 230 3.91 0.50 -6.22
CA TYR A 230 5.15 1.27 -6.05
C TYR A 230 5.84 0.97 -4.71
N PHE A 231 5.56 -0.17 -4.09
CA PHE A 231 6.21 -0.55 -2.84
C PHE A 231 7.74 -0.66 -3.05
N PRO A 232 8.57 0.00 -2.21
CA PRO A 232 10.01 0.13 -2.46
C PRO A 232 10.77 -1.20 -2.37
N SER A 233 10.31 -2.14 -1.54
CA SER A 233 10.98 -3.41 -1.28
C SER A 233 10.32 -4.57 -2.02
N LYS A 234 11.11 -5.52 -2.54
CA LYS A 234 10.57 -6.71 -3.18
C LYS A 234 10.15 -7.75 -2.13
N ILE A 235 8.91 -8.19 -2.19
CA ILE A 235 8.41 -9.30 -1.34
C ILE A 235 8.77 -10.63 -2.01
N SER A 236 9.59 -11.44 -1.34
CA SER A 236 9.93 -12.77 -1.84
C SER A 236 8.80 -13.78 -1.62
N PRO A 237 8.74 -14.90 -2.37
CA PRO A 237 7.77 -15.97 -2.13
C PRO A 237 7.79 -16.48 -0.68
N GLN A 238 8.97 -16.64 -0.07
CA GLN A 238 9.10 -17.03 1.34
C GLN A 238 8.54 -15.98 2.30
N ASN A 239 8.74 -14.69 2.03
CA ASN A 239 8.11 -13.65 2.87
C ASN A 239 6.58 -13.80 2.80
N ALA A 240 6.01 -14.01 1.61
CA ALA A 240 4.58 -14.20 1.46
C ALA A 240 4.07 -15.46 2.19
N GLU A 241 4.82 -16.56 2.19
CA GLU A 241 4.49 -17.75 3.02
C GLU A 241 4.45 -17.41 4.51
N TYR A 242 5.41 -16.64 5.02
CA TYR A 242 5.39 -16.18 6.41
C TYR A 242 4.23 -15.24 6.71
N LEU A 243 3.88 -14.34 5.79
CA LEU A 243 2.71 -13.47 5.96
C LEU A 243 1.41 -14.26 6.08
N VAL A 244 1.24 -15.29 5.23
CA VAL A 244 0.08 -16.19 5.33
C VAL A 244 0.08 -16.90 6.68
N LYS A 245 1.22 -17.49 7.06
CA LYS A 245 1.33 -18.28 8.30
C LYS A 245 1.10 -17.45 9.57
N ASP A 246 1.69 -16.25 9.62
CA ASP A 246 1.79 -15.47 10.85
C ASP A 246 0.62 -14.46 10.99
N HIS A 247 -0.09 -14.14 9.90
CA HIS A 247 -1.12 -13.10 9.92
C HIS A 247 -2.50 -13.49 9.35
N CYS A 248 -2.65 -14.59 8.60
CA CYS A 248 -3.95 -15.03 8.10
C CYS A 248 -4.66 -15.98 9.08
N TYR A 249 -5.99 -16.00 9.01
CA TYR A 249 -6.86 -16.87 9.81
C TYR A 249 -8.17 -17.15 9.07
N VAL A 250 -8.86 -18.24 9.44
CA VAL A 250 -10.15 -18.56 8.86
C VAL A 250 -11.23 -17.78 9.60
N SER A 251 -12.08 -17.08 8.84
CA SER A 251 -13.28 -16.47 9.40
C SER A 251 -14.29 -17.56 9.74
N THR A 252 -14.90 -17.47 10.93
CA THR A 252 -16.07 -18.28 11.24
C THR A 252 -17.19 -17.89 10.28
N ASP A 253 -17.73 -16.67 10.30
CA ASP A 253 -18.73 -16.19 9.33
C ASP A 253 -18.14 -15.15 8.38
N TYR A 254 -17.69 -15.61 7.21
CA TYR A 254 -17.00 -14.77 6.23
C TYR A 254 -17.85 -13.60 5.72
N GLN A 255 -19.14 -13.83 5.43
CA GLN A 255 -20.00 -12.79 4.84
C GLN A 255 -20.29 -11.67 5.84
N LYS A 256 -20.50 -12.03 7.11
CA LYS A 256 -20.66 -11.03 8.18
C LYS A 256 -19.36 -10.31 8.48
N GLU A 257 -18.25 -11.02 8.52
CA GLU A 257 -16.97 -10.42 8.89
C GLU A 257 -16.42 -9.49 7.80
N ILE A 258 -16.60 -9.83 6.52
CA ILE A 258 -16.11 -9.01 5.41
C ILE A 258 -16.90 -7.70 5.26
N SER A 259 -18.20 -7.67 5.58
CA SER A 259 -19.02 -6.45 5.44
C SER A 259 -18.53 -5.32 6.34
N ASP A 260 -18.07 -5.67 7.54
CA ASP A 260 -17.73 -4.70 8.59
C ASP A 260 -16.20 -4.52 8.74
N TYR A 261 -15.40 -5.28 7.97
CA TYR A 261 -13.94 -5.36 8.15
C TYR A 261 -13.21 -4.02 8.01
N LEU A 262 -13.70 -3.15 7.11
CA LEU A 262 -13.08 -1.85 6.81
C LEU A 262 -13.67 -0.68 7.65
N THR A 263 -14.38 -1.00 8.73
CA THR A 263 -14.74 -0.01 9.76
C THR A 263 -13.50 0.37 10.57
N LEU A 264 -13.43 1.62 11.06
CA LEU A 264 -12.25 2.10 11.79
C LEU A 264 -12.00 1.30 13.07
N GLU A 265 -13.05 0.94 13.79
CA GLU A 265 -12.97 0.14 15.02
C GLU A 265 -12.41 -1.26 14.74
N THR A 266 -12.90 -1.92 13.68
CA THR A 266 -12.44 -3.26 13.31
C THR A 266 -11.01 -3.24 12.78
N LEU A 267 -10.65 -2.23 11.99
CA LEU A 267 -9.28 -2.05 11.49
C LEU A 267 -8.28 -1.81 12.62
N GLU A 268 -8.66 -1.08 13.66
CA GLU A 268 -7.76 -0.88 14.81
C GLU A 268 -7.35 -2.21 15.46
N GLU A 269 -8.26 -3.17 15.56
CA GLU A 269 -7.98 -4.47 16.15
C GLU A 269 -7.31 -5.46 15.17
N LYS A 270 -7.84 -5.49 13.93
CA LYS A 270 -7.55 -6.54 12.95
C LYS A 270 -6.58 -6.15 11.86
N ASP A 271 -6.26 -4.89 11.67
CA ASP A 271 -5.22 -4.52 10.72
C ASP A 271 -3.85 -4.99 11.24
N ARG A 272 -3.00 -5.47 10.32
CA ARG A 272 -1.63 -5.89 10.62
C ARG A 272 -0.70 -5.08 9.74
N VAL A 273 0.04 -4.17 10.38
CA VAL A 273 1.02 -3.33 9.72
C VAL A 273 2.35 -4.07 9.67
N ILE A 274 2.80 -4.38 8.47
CA ILE A 274 4.05 -5.08 8.21
C ILE A 274 5.07 -4.09 7.66
N GLU A 275 6.24 -4.00 8.28
CA GLU A 275 7.30 -3.08 7.87
C GLU A 275 8.46 -3.85 7.22
N ALA A 276 8.81 -3.47 6.00
CA ALA A 276 9.99 -3.98 5.32
C ALA A 276 11.24 -3.23 5.80
N SER A 277 12.37 -3.93 5.90
CA SER A 277 13.66 -3.33 6.23
C SER A 277 14.04 -2.23 5.22
N PHE A 278 14.48 -1.08 5.73
CA PHE A 278 14.98 0.05 4.94
C PHE A 278 16.18 0.72 5.61
N VAL A 279 16.90 1.54 4.87
CA VAL A 279 18.00 2.35 5.41
C VAL A 279 17.46 3.73 5.74
N GLU A 280 17.47 4.08 7.03
CA GLU A 280 17.00 5.38 7.50
C GLU A 280 17.93 6.49 7.01
N VAL A 281 17.38 7.41 6.22
CA VAL A 281 18.09 8.61 5.80
C VAL A 281 17.85 9.66 6.87
N ILE A 282 18.85 9.84 7.74
CA ILE A 282 18.82 10.87 8.78
C ILE A 282 18.75 12.23 8.09
N LYS A 283 17.54 12.81 8.03
CA LYS A 283 17.37 14.22 7.66
C LYS A 283 17.91 15.03 8.85
N PRO A 284 18.96 15.85 8.71
CA PRO A 284 19.41 16.70 9.80
C PRO A 284 18.26 17.62 10.21
N GLN A 285 17.72 17.41 11.41
CA GLN A 285 16.71 18.30 11.98
C GLN A 285 17.39 19.64 12.23
N LYS A 286 16.97 20.68 11.51
CA LYS A 286 17.41 22.05 11.76
C LYS A 286 16.95 22.43 13.16
N THR A 287 17.85 23.05 13.93
CA THR A 287 17.53 23.51 15.29
C THR A 287 16.44 24.56 15.26
N GLU A 288 15.71 24.73 16.38
CA GLU A 288 14.63 25.72 16.49
C GLU A 288 15.14 27.14 16.25
N GLU A 289 16.40 27.43 16.65
CA GLU A 289 17.10 28.67 16.33
C GLU A 289 17.39 28.82 14.82
N GLU A 290 17.81 27.76 14.13
CA GLU A 290 18.03 27.79 12.68
C GLU A 290 16.73 28.01 11.88
N LEU A 291 15.63 27.37 12.31
CA LEU A 291 14.30 27.57 11.74
C LEU A 291 13.81 29.02 11.94
N GLN A 292 14.07 29.59 13.12
CA GLN A 292 13.76 31.00 13.40
C GLN A 292 14.59 31.95 12.54
N ILE A 293 15.91 31.72 12.41
CA ILE A 293 16.79 32.52 11.55
C ILE A 293 16.33 32.46 10.08
N GLU A 294 15.89 31.30 9.61
CA GLU A 294 15.43 31.13 8.23
C GLU A 294 14.04 31.77 8.01
N ALA A 295 13.14 31.68 8.99
CA ALA A 295 11.88 32.42 8.98
C ALA A 295 12.09 33.94 9.03
N GLU A 296 13.06 34.43 9.80
CA GLU A 296 13.46 35.84 9.85
C GLU A 296 14.07 36.29 8.52
N LYS A 297 14.98 35.51 7.93
CA LYS A 297 15.52 35.79 6.59
C LYS A 297 14.44 35.75 5.51
N ARG A 298 13.44 34.88 5.63
CA ARG A 298 12.29 34.83 4.71
C ARG A 298 11.39 36.05 4.88
N LYS A 299 11.14 36.50 6.12
CA LYS A 299 10.42 37.75 6.41
C LYS A 299 11.19 38.98 5.93
N GLU A 300 12.49 39.04 6.16
CA GLU A 300 13.34 40.16 5.76
C GLU A 300 13.48 40.23 4.22
N SER A 301 13.67 39.10 3.56
CA SER A 301 13.69 39.04 2.09
C SER A 301 12.31 39.40 1.50
N GLY A 302 11.20 38.97 2.13
CA GLY A 302 9.84 39.39 1.78
C GLY A 302 9.64 40.90 1.92
N ARG A 303 10.08 41.50 3.04
CA ARG A 303 10.03 42.96 3.25
C ARG A 303 10.83 43.73 2.20
N ARG A 304 12.07 43.29 1.90
CA ARG A 304 12.90 43.91 0.85
C ARG A 304 12.24 43.83 -0.53
N LEU A 305 11.59 42.71 -0.83
CA LEU A 305 10.87 42.52 -2.11
C LEU A 305 9.64 43.44 -2.20
N GLN A 306 8.87 43.56 -1.11
CA GLN A 306 7.73 44.47 -1.02
C GLN A 306 8.15 45.94 -1.16
N GLU A 307 9.27 46.33 -0.54
CA GLU A 307 9.82 47.69 -0.64
C GLU A 307 10.33 48.00 -2.06
N GLN A 308 11.03 47.06 -2.69
CA GLN A 308 11.46 47.19 -4.08
C GLN A 308 10.25 47.28 -5.04
N ALA A 309 9.21 46.47 -4.80
CA ALA A 309 7.96 46.53 -5.55
C ALA A 309 7.21 47.86 -5.32
N ARG A 310 7.21 48.41 -4.10
CA ARG A 310 6.66 49.74 -3.80
C ARG A 310 7.41 50.83 -4.57
N LYS A 311 8.74 50.82 -4.51
CA LYS A 311 9.59 51.80 -5.21
C LYS A 311 9.41 51.76 -6.73
N GLN A 312 9.33 50.56 -7.32
CA GLN A 312 9.02 50.40 -8.74
C GLN A 312 7.60 50.86 -9.09
N ARG A 313 6.62 50.65 -8.21
CA ARG A 313 5.24 51.16 -8.41
C ARG A 313 5.21 52.69 -8.39
N GLU A 314 5.92 53.33 -7.46
CA GLU A 314 6.06 54.79 -7.39
C GLU A 314 6.79 55.36 -8.60
N GLU A 315 7.88 54.73 -9.05
CA GLU A 315 8.62 55.15 -10.23
C GLU A 315 7.77 55.05 -11.51
N LYS A 316 7.00 53.97 -11.66
CA LYS A 316 6.04 53.81 -12.76
C LYS A 316 4.89 54.82 -12.69
N LEU A 317 4.44 55.19 -11.48
CA LEU A 317 3.44 56.24 -11.28
C LEU A 317 3.99 57.58 -11.77
N LEU A 318 5.19 57.96 -11.31
CA LEU A 318 5.87 59.20 -11.69
C LEU A 318 6.12 59.28 -13.20
N GLN A 319 6.51 58.16 -13.82
CA GLN A 319 6.73 58.11 -15.27
C GLN A 319 5.41 58.35 -16.03
N LYS A 320 4.31 57.73 -15.60
CA LYS A 320 2.99 57.95 -16.20
C LYS A 320 2.47 59.36 -15.97
N GLU A 321 2.76 59.99 -14.84
CA GLU A 321 2.40 61.39 -14.58
C GLU A 321 3.11 62.33 -15.54
N LYS A 322 4.43 62.15 -15.72
CA LYS A 322 5.21 62.93 -16.70
C LYS A 322 4.73 62.71 -18.14
N GLU A 323 4.37 61.48 -18.49
CA GLU A 323 3.82 61.14 -19.81
C GLU A 323 2.45 61.80 -20.03
N TYR A 324 1.59 61.81 -19.01
CA TYR A 324 0.31 62.52 -19.05
C TYR A 324 0.49 64.03 -19.21
N GLU A 325 1.41 64.64 -18.45
CA GLU A 325 1.71 66.07 -18.54
C GLU A 325 2.22 66.45 -19.93
N TYR A 326 3.15 65.65 -20.48
CA TYR A 326 3.68 65.85 -21.84
C TYR A 326 2.57 65.82 -22.90
N TYR A 327 1.74 64.76 -22.90
CA TYR A 327 0.67 64.63 -23.89
C TYR A 327 -0.50 65.59 -23.65
N SER A 328 -0.74 65.99 -22.40
CA SER A 328 -1.72 67.05 -22.08
C SER A 328 -1.25 68.42 -22.57
N ALA A 329 0.05 68.72 -22.46
CA ALA A 329 0.63 69.93 -23.03
C ALA A 329 0.63 69.90 -24.57
N LEU A 330 0.91 68.73 -25.17
CA LEU A 330 0.78 68.53 -26.61
C LEU A 330 -0.65 68.78 -27.08
N ARG A 331 -1.66 68.26 -26.36
CA ARG A 331 -3.08 68.53 -26.65
C ARG A 331 -3.41 70.03 -26.63
N ALA A 332 -2.94 70.76 -25.61
CA ALA A 332 -3.17 72.20 -25.51
C ALA A 332 -2.53 72.99 -26.66
N ASN A 333 -1.34 72.57 -27.11
CA ASN A 333 -0.66 73.17 -28.28
C ASN A 333 -1.37 72.83 -29.61
N LEU A 334 -1.96 71.64 -29.72
CA LEU A 334 -2.71 71.21 -30.91
C LEU A 334 -4.06 71.92 -31.06
N GLU A 335 -4.69 72.37 -29.98
CA GLU A 335 -5.94 73.15 -30.00
C GLU A 335 -5.77 74.58 -30.57
N ALA A 336 -4.54 75.08 -30.68
CA ALA A 336 -4.22 76.43 -31.15
C ALA A 336 -3.74 76.52 -32.63
N GLY A 337 -3.60 75.38 -33.33
CA GLY A 337 -2.99 75.31 -34.67
C GLY A 337 -3.95 74.92 -35.82
N PRO A 338 -3.57 75.15 -37.10
CA PRO A 338 -4.37 74.71 -38.24
C PRO A 338 -4.39 73.18 -38.39
N ARG A 339 -5.55 72.63 -38.79
CA ARG A 339 -5.89 71.18 -38.77
C ARG A 339 -4.90 70.24 -39.48
N ARG A 340 -4.12 70.73 -40.46
CA ARG A 340 -3.09 69.95 -41.17
C ARG A 340 -1.82 69.72 -40.34
N ASP A 341 -1.43 70.72 -39.55
CA ASP A 341 -0.21 70.65 -38.73
C ASP A 341 -0.43 69.79 -37.49
N VAL A 342 -1.68 69.74 -37.02
CA VAL A 342 -2.14 68.85 -35.95
C VAL A 342 -1.98 67.38 -36.34
N LEU A 343 -2.41 67.00 -37.55
CA LEU A 343 -2.27 65.62 -38.05
C LEU A 343 -0.81 65.23 -38.24
N ASN A 344 0.04 66.10 -38.79
CA ASN A 344 1.45 65.80 -38.98
C ASN A 344 2.21 65.63 -37.66
N SER A 345 1.89 66.44 -36.64
CA SER A 345 2.51 66.36 -35.31
C SER A 345 2.07 65.10 -34.54
N LEU A 346 0.81 64.68 -34.70
CA LEU A 346 0.32 63.43 -34.10
C LEU A 346 0.96 62.20 -34.72
N VAL A 347 1.12 62.20 -36.05
CA VAL A 347 1.80 61.11 -36.78
C VAL A 347 3.29 61.04 -36.43
N SER A 348 3.97 62.18 -36.19
CA SER A 348 5.37 62.17 -35.75
C SER A 348 5.56 61.61 -34.33
N GLU A 349 4.55 61.76 -33.47
CA GLU A 349 4.52 61.18 -32.12
C GLU A 349 3.95 59.74 -32.09
N GLY A 350 3.58 59.19 -33.26
CA GLY A 350 3.19 57.80 -33.43
C GLY A 350 1.69 57.48 -33.30
N PHE A 351 0.81 58.49 -33.34
CA PHE A 351 -0.65 58.31 -33.33
C PHE A 351 -1.22 58.34 -34.74
N GLU A 352 -2.18 57.45 -35.04
CA GLU A 352 -2.77 57.33 -36.38
C GLU A 352 -3.74 58.48 -36.70
N ASP A 353 -4.53 58.89 -35.71
CA ASP A 353 -5.47 60.01 -35.82
C ASP A 353 -5.73 60.71 -34.46
N VAL A 354 -6.55 61.76 -34.48
CA VAL A 354 -6.93 62.53 -33.29
C VAL A 354 -7.76 61.69 -32.32
N GLU A 355 -8.49 60.69 -32.81
CA GLU A 355 -9.36 59.83 -31.99
C GLU A 355 -8.53 58.81 -31.20
N ASP A 356 -7.48 58.27 -31.81
CA ASP A 356 -6.48 57.39 -31.21
C ASP A 356 -5.70 58.11 -30.10
N PHE A 357 -5.23 59.34 -30.38
CA PHE A 357 -4.57 60.18 -29.38
C PHE A 357 -5.48 60.51 -28.17
N THR A 358 -6.73 60.87 -28.42
CA THR A 358 -7.69 61.18 -27.33
C THR A 358 -8.08 59.94 -26.53
N LYS A 359 -8.20 58.77 -27.17
CA LYS A 359 -8.40 57.48 -26.49
C LYS A 359 -7.20 57.12 -25.61
N TYR A 360 -5.99 57.28 -26.12
CA TYR A 360 -4.76 57.04 -25.38
C TYR A 360 -4.67 57.94 -24.14
N LEU A 361 -4.92 59.25 -24.28
CA LEU A 361 -4.86 60.22 -23.18
C LEU A 361 -5.93 59.95 -22.11
N SER A 362 -7.17 59.60 -22.50
CA SER A 362 -8.23 59.16 -21.57
C SER A 362 -7.88 57.83 -20.89
N GLY A 363 -7.25 56.90 -21.60
CA GLY A 363 -6.76 55.64 -21.03
C GLY A 363 -5.67 55.86 -19.98
N LEU A 364 -4.75 56.79 -20.26
CA LEU A 364 -3.65 57.16 -19.37
C LEU A 364 -4.17 57.87 -18.11
N GLU A 365 -5.18 58.75 -18.23
CA GLU A 365 -5.87 59.38 -17.11
C GLU A 365 -6.58 58.38 -16.19
N LYS A 366 -7.33 57.43 -16.77
CA LYS A 366 -7.98 56.35 -16.00
C LYS A 366 -6.96 55.46 -15.29
N SER A 367 -5.84 55.17 -15.95
CA SER A 367 -4.72 54.39 -15.39
C SER A 367 -4.09 55.11 -14.21
N LEU A 368 -3.86 56.44 -14.32
CA LEU A 368 -3.35 57.28 -13.23
C LEU A 368 -4.32 57.35 -12.06
N LYS A 369 -5.62 57.53 -12.32
CA LYS A 369 -6.64 57.55 -11.26
C LYS A 369 -6.72 56.23 -10.50
N LYS A 370 -6.59 55.10 -11.20
CA LYS A 370 -6.54 53.75 -10.59
C LYS A 370 -5.26 53.56 -9.78
N ALA A 371 -4.10 53.94 -10.32
CA ALA A 371 -2.80 53.78 -9.66
C ALA A 371 -2.68 54.68 -8.40
N ARG A 372 -3.17 55.92 -8.46
CA ARG A 372 -3.25 56.82 -7.30
C ARG A 372 -4.15 56.26 -6.19
N ARG A 373 -5.31 55.68 -6.54
CA ARG A 373 -6.21 55.04 -5.57
C ARG A 373 -5.56 53.82 -4.91
N GLN A 374 -4.82 53.04 -5.68
CA GLN A 374 -4.14 51.83 -5.20
C GLN A 374 -2.95 52.15 -4.29
N ASN A 375 -2.16 53.19 -4.59
CA ASN A 375 -1.12 53.70 -3.70
C ASN A 375 -1.68 54.37 -2.45
N ALA A 376 -2.83 55.07 -2.52
CA ALA A 376 -3.48 55.66 -1.35
C ALA A 376 -4.03 54.61 -0.36
N LEU A 377 -4.40 53.42 -0.86
CA LEU A 377 -4.83 52.29 -0.03
C LEU A 377 -3.66 51.50 0.59
N THR A 378 -2.43 51.67 0.08
CA THR A 378 -1.22 50.96 0.54
C THR A 378 -0.20 51.89 1.19
N GLY A 379 -0.56 53.16 1.40
CA GLY A 379 0.32 54.25 1.82
C GLY A 379 0.22 54.63 3.30
N ASP A 380 -0.26 53.74 4.16
CA ASP A 380 -0.08 53.84 5.61
C ASP A 380 0.19 52.45 6.17
N GLY A 381 1.48 52.17 6.39
CA GLY A 381 1.92 50.97 7.09
C GLY A 381 1.78 51.20 8.59
N GLY A 382 0.57 51.02 9.10
CA GLY A 382 0.36 50.68 10.50
C GLY A 382 0.36 49.15 10.60
N GLU A 383 1.29 48.60 11.36
CA GLU A 383 1.23 47.22 11.82
C GLU A 383 -0.15 47.00 12.46
N GLU A 384 -0.86 45.93 12.06
CA GLU A 384 -2.06 45.47 12.78
C GLU A 384 -1.61 44.93 14.15
N GLU A 385 -1.38 45.84 15.10
CA GLU A 385 -1.59 45.52 16.50
C GLU A 385 -3.08 45.26 16.70
N ILE A 386 -3.40 44.13 17.32
CA ILE A 386 -4.75 43.79 17.75
C ILE A 386 -5.16 44.84 18.81
N GLU A 387 -5.80 45.93 18.37
CA GLU A 387 -6.37 46.92 19.28
C GLU A 387 -7.60 46.31 19.96
N GLU A 388 -7.55 46.24 21.30
CA GLU A 388 -8.73 46.10 22.14
C GLU A 388 -9.79 47.15 21.74
N PRO A 389 -11.10 46.86 21.89
CA PRO A 389 -12.16 47.72 21.41
C PRO A 389 -11.96 49.18 21.88
N PRO A 390 -11.95 50.16 20.97
CA PRO A 390 -11.60 51.54 21.31
C PRO A 390 -12.57 52.11 22.34
N SER A 391 -12.04 52.48 23.50
CA SER A 391 -12.78 53.11 24.59
C SER A 391 -12.86 54.62 24.36
N PHE A 392 -14.05 55.22 24.55
CA PHE A 392 -14.30 56.66 24.33
C PHE A 392 -14.60 57.41 25.64
N PRO A 393 -13.65 57.48 26.60
CA PRO A 393 -13.92 57.94 27.97
C PRO A 393 -14.24 59.45 28.08
N LEU A 394 -13.85 60.28 27.11
CA LEU A 394 -14.07 61.73 27.17
C LEU A 394 -15.46 62.15 26.70
N ILE A 395 -16.22 61.26 26.04
CA ILE A 395 -17.54 61.60 25.50
C ILE A 395 -18.55 61.88 26.63
N ASP A 396 -18.43 61.18 27.76
CA ASP A 396 -19.39 61.19 28.86
C ASP A 396 -19.07 62.24 29.95
N ILE A 397 -17.93 62.94 29.84
CA ILE A 397 -17.51 63.99 30.80
C ILE A 397 -18.03 65.36 30.35
N PRO A 398 -18.75 66.15 31.18
CA PRO A 398 -19.24 67.47 30.81
C PRO A 398 -18.13 68.46 30.37
N ASP A 399 -18.43 69.32 29.38
CA ASP A 399 -17.45 70.24 28.78
C ASP A 399 -16.82 71.23 29.78
N GLU A 400 -17.49 71.49 30.91
CA GLU A 400 -17.04 72.39 31.99
C GLU A 400 -15.85 71.83 32.81
N GLN A 401 -15.57 70.53 32.69
CA GLN A 401 -14.52 69.83 33.44
C GLN A 401 -13.30 69.48 32.57
N LEU A 402 -13.26 69.96 31.33
CA LEU A 402 -12.26 69.60 30.33
C LEU A 402 -11.42 70.81 29.95
N ASP A 403 -10.11 70.63 29.86
CA ASP A 403 -9.19 71.66 29.35
C ASP A 403 -9.36 71.86 27.83
N GLU A 404 -8.88 72.98 27.27
CA GLU A 404 -9.09 73.32 25.85
C GLU A 404 -8.59 72.23 24.88
N ASP A 405 -7.51 71.54 25.24
CA ASP A 405 -6.98 70.41 24.46
C ASP A 405 -7.81 69.13 24.63
N GLN A 406 -8.41 68.92 25.80
CA GLN A 406 -9.33 67.80 26.05
C GLN A 406 -10.67 67.98 25.35
N ILE A 407 -11.13 69.22 25.15
CA ILE A 407 -12.32 69.55 24.35
C ILE A 407 -12.09 69.24 22.85
N LYS A 408 -10.87 69.49 22.33
CA LYS A 408 -10.50 69.10 20.96
C LYS A 408 -10.48 67.57 20.79
N GLU A 409 -9.89 66.85 21.73
CA GLU A 409 -9.85 65.39 21.70
C GLU A 409 -11.24 64.77 21.89
N LYS A 410 -12.10 65.37 22.72
CA LYS A 410 -13.52 64.97 22.84
C LYS A 410 -14.28 65.11 21.52
N ARG A 411 -14.06 66.18 20.76
CA ARG A 411 -14.67 66.33 19.42
C ARG A 411 -14.18 65.26 18.45
N ARG A 412 -12.89 64.91 18.51
CA ARG A 412 -12.31 63.82 17.72
C ARG A 412 -12.90 62.46 18.09
N GLN A 413 -13.02 62.14 19.38
CA GLN A 413 -13.67 60.92 19.87
C GLN A 413 -15.15 60.84 19.47
N LYS A 414 -15.88 61.96 19.52
CA LYS A 414 -17.29 62.02 19.08
C LYS A 414 -17.46 61.69 17.59
N LEU A 415 -16.51 62.14 16.77
CA LEU A 415 -16.51 61.90 15.32
C LEU A 415 -16.13 60.44 14.99
N LEU A 416 -15.16 59.88 15.71
CA LEU A 416 -14.80 58.46 15.64
C LEU A 416 -15.96 57.54 16.07
N LYS A 417 -16.62 57.84 17.21
CA LYS A 417 -17.79 57.09 17.67
C LYS A 417 -18.96 57.18 16.68
N ALA A 418 -19.23 58.34 16.10
CA ALA A 418 -20.27 58.50 15.08
C ALA A 418 -20.00 57.66 13.81
N ASN A 419 -18.75 57.57 13.37
CA ASN A 419 -18.36 56.70 12.26
C ASN A 419 -18.51 55.21 12.60
N MET A 420 -18.21 54.82 13.84
CA MET A 420 -18.34 53.45 14.34
C MET A 420 -19.81 53.02 14.48
N ASP A 421 -20.65 53.89 15.05
CA ASP A 421 -22.10 53.69 15.17
C ASP A 421 -22.77 53.59 13.79
N ALA A 422 -22.34 54.42 12.82
CA ALA A 422 -22.81 54.33 11.44
C ALA A 422 -22.44 52.99 10.78
N ARG A 423 -21.25 52.46 11.05
CA ARG A 423 -20.80 51.13 10.60
C ARG A 423 -21.62 50.00 11.22
N LEU A 424 -21.89 50.08 12.52
CA LEU A 424 -22.72 49.09 13.23
C LEU A 424 -24.15 49.06 12.71
N LYS A 425 -24.75 50.24 12.46
CA LYS A 425 -26.11 50.34 11.92
C LYS A 425 -26.22 49.76 10.52
N LEU A 426 -25.22 50.02 9.67
CA LEU A 426 -25.15 49.44 8.33
C LEU A 426 -24.96 47.92 8.35
N LYS A 427 -24.27 47.38 9.37
CA LYS A 427 -24.12 45.93 9.58
C LYS A 427 -25.44 45.30 10.03
N GLN A 428 -26.15 45.94 10.97
CA GLN A 428 -27.47 45.49 11.44
C GLN A 428 -28.54 45.53 10.33
N GLU A 429 -28.55 46.56 9.48
CA GLU A 429 -29.45 46.62 8.32
C GLU A 429 -29.17 45.51 7.31
N LYS A 430 -27.89 45.15 7.08
CA LYS A 430 -27.51 44.02 6.22
C LYS A 430 -27.93 42.66 6.82
N GLU A 431 -27.80 42.48 8.13
CA GLU A 431 -28.26 41.26 8.81
C GLU A 431 -29.78 41.12 8.80
N ALA A 432 -30.51 42.22 9.01
CA ALA A 432 -31.97 42.23 8.91
C ALA A 432 -32.44 41.90 7.48
N ALA A 433 -31.79 42.45 6.45
CA ALA A 433 -32.09 42.14 5.05
C ALA A 433 -31.84 40.66 4.70
N LYS A 434 -30.77 40.05 5.24
CA LYS A 434 -30.51 38.61 5.08
C LYS A 434 -31.61 37.74 5.70
N LEU A 435 -32.14 38.15 6.85
CA LEU A 435 -33.20 37.44 7.56
C LEU A 435 -34.54 37.54 6.83
N GLU A 436 -34.83 38.70 6.24
CA GLU A 436 -36.01 38.96 5.42
C GLU A 436 -35.98 38.15 4.11
N GLU A 437 -34.82 38.05 3.44
CA GLU A 437 -34.63 37.23 2.24
C GLU A 437 -34.88 35.73 2.51
N LEU A 438 -34.38 35.22 3.63
CA LEU A 438 -34.60 33.84 4.12
C LEU A 438 -36.08 33.50 4.34
N GLN A 439 -36.89 34.47 4.76
CA GLN A 439 -38.32 34.30 5.00
C GLN A 439 -39.16 34.33 3.71
N THR A 440 -38.64 34.92 2.63
CA THR A 440 -39.38 35.12 1.37
C THR A 440 -39.13 34.04 0.32
N ASP A 441 -37.92 33.49 0.20
CA ASP A 441 -37.59 32.42 -0.75
C ASP A 441 -36.42 31.52 -0.27
N LEU A 442 -36.72 30.61 0.66
CA LEU A 442 -35.75 29.67 1.20
C LEU A 442 -35.16 28.72 0.14
N ASN A 443 -35.95 28.28 -0.84
CA ASN A 443 -35.49 27.33 -1.85
C ASN A 443 -34.53 27.99 -2.86
N GLY A 444 -34.82 29.23 -3.27
CA GLY A 444 -33.90 30.02 -4.10
C GLY A 444 -32.57 30.31 -3.38
N TRP A 445 -32.65 30.60 -2.08
CA TRP A 445 -31.49 30.85 -1.22
C TRP A 445 -30.59 29.61 -1.04
N ILE A 446 -31.19 28.41 -0.83
CA ILE A 446 -30.46 27.14 -0.76
C ILE A 446 -29.76 26.85 -2.09
N LYS A 447 -30.48 27.02 -3.21
CA LYS A 447 -29.92 26.79 -4.55
C LYS A 447 -28.73 27.70 -4.83
N ALA A 448 -28.82 28.99 -4.51
CA ALA A 448 -27.73 29.95 -4.71
C ALA A 448 -26.48 29.56 -3.90
N ARG A 449 -26.64 29.08 -2.67
CA ARG A 449 -25.53 28.56 -1.85
C ARG A 449 -24.91 27.29 -2.40
N ARG A 450 -25.72 26.35 -2.90
CA ARG A 450 -25.21 25.13 -3.58
C ARG A 450 -24.42 25.46 -4.85
N ASP A 451 -24.91 26.40 -5.65
CA ASP A 451 -24.23 26.88 -6.84
C ASP A 451 -22.90 27.57 -6.46
N ARG A 452 -22.89 28.35 -5.38
CA ARG A 452 -21.68 28.99 -4.85
C ARG A 452 -20.67 27.98 -4.29
N LEU A 453 -21.12 26.99 -3.51
CA LEU A 453 -20.30 25.88 -3.02
C LEU A 453 -19.63 25.17 -4.20
N THR A 454 -20.40 24.82 -5.23
CA THR A 454 -19.88 24.17 -6.45
C THR A 454 -18.83 25.03 -7.15
N ALA A 455 -19.04 26.35 -7.24
CA ALA A 455 -18.08 27.27 -7.84
C ALA A 455 -16.77 27.36 -7.05
N ILE A 456 -16.83 27.40 -5.71
CA ILE A 456 -15.64 27.40 -4.84
C ILE A 456 -14.86 26.10 -5.00
N LEU A 457 -15.55 24.95 -5.02
CA LEU A 457 -14.93 23.65 -5.23
C LEU A 457 -14.24 23.53 -6.60
N GLN A 458 -14.84 24.07 -7.66
CA GLN A 458 -14.23 24.14 -8.98
C GLN A 458 -13.00 25.06 -8.99
N SER A 459 -13.08 26.25 -8.38
CA SER A 459 -11.96 27.18 -8.22
C SER A 459 -10.76 26.52 -7.51
N LYS A 460 -11.01 25.86 -6.37
CA LYS A 460 -9.97 25.12 -5.62
C LYS A 460 -9.32 24.02 -6.45
N LYS A 461 -10.12 23.25 -7.21
CA LYS A 461 -9.61 22.17 -8.08
C LYS A 461 -8.74 22.71 -9.22
N GLU A 462 -9.15 23.81 -9.84
CA GLU A 462 -8.36 24.47 -10.89
C GLU A 462 -7.07 25.09 -10.35
N ARG A 463 -7.11 25.71 -9.16
CA ARG A 463 -5.93 26.25 -8.49
C ARG A 463 -4.92 25.16 -8.14
N LYS A 464 -5.38 24.03 -7.57
CA LYS A 464 -4.52 22.87 -7.29
C LYS A 464 -3.84 22.33 -8.54
N LYS A 465 -4.61 22.12 -9.62
CA LYS A 465 -4.05 21.68 -10.91
C LYS A 465 -3.02 22.68 -11.46
N ARG A 466 -3.29 23.98 -11.33
CA ARG A 466 -2.35 25.04 -11.75
C ARG A 466 -1.06 25.01 -10.92
N LYS A 467 -1.15 24.83 -9.61
CA LYS A 467 0.01 24.67 -8.70
C LYS A 467 0.85 23.44 -9.08
N GLU A 468 0.23 22.29 -9.34
CA GLU A 468 0.92 21.07 -9.78
C GLU A 468 1.61 21.26 -11.15
N GLU A 469 0.93 21.89 -12.11
CA GLU A 469 1.50 22.22 -13.42
C GLU A 469 2.65 23.24 -13.34
N LEU A 470 2.62 24.17 -12.37
CA LEU A 470 3.67 25.15 -12.14
C LEU A 470 4.87 24.56 -11.37
N SER A 471 4.65 23.56 -10.53
CA SER A 471 5.69 22.85 -9.79
C SER A 471 6.55 21.96 -10.69
N ASN A 472 6.03 21.52 -11.83
CA ASN A 472 6.77 20.69 -12.77
C ASN A 472 7.58 21.54 -13.75
N ARG A 473 8.91 21.51 -13.63
CA ARG A 473 9.87 22.25 -14.49
C ARG A 473 9.70 22.01 -15.99
N LYS A 474 9.20 20.83 -16.39
CA LYS A 474 8.99 20.46 -17.79
C LYS A 474 7.60 20.83 -18.31
N SER A 475 6.71 21.33 -17.46
CA SER A 475 5.37 21.74 -17.87
C SER A 475 5.43 22.95 -18.79
N ARG A 476 4.63 22.90 -19.86
CA ARG A 476 4.48 24.00 -20.82
C ARG A 476 4.01 25.28 -20.12
N THR A 477 3.16 25.15 -19.09
CA THR A 477 2.63 26.27 -18.31
C THR A 477 3.75 26.96 -17.51
N ALA A 478 4.62 26.19 -16.86
CA ALA A 478 5.79 26.72 -16.15
C ALA A 478 6.78 27.40 -17.12
N GLN A 479 7.08 26.76 -18.25
CA GLN A 479 7.99 27.31 -19.27
C GLN A 479 7.47 28.61 -19.91
N GLN A 480 6.17 28.69 -20.21
CA GLN A 480 5.56 29.90 -20.78
C GLN A 480 5.54 31.06 -19.78
N ARG A 481 5.30 30.77 -18.49
CA ARG A 481 5.34 31.78 -17.44
C ARG A 481 6.77 32.29 -17.20
N MET A 482 7.76 31.39 -17.21
CA MET A 482 9.18 31.76 -17.17
C MET A 482 9.56 32.68 -18.33
N LYS A 483 9.17 32.30 -19.55
CA LYS A 483 9.44 33.12 -20.74
C LYS A 483 8.85 34.53 -20.63
N LYS A 484 7.66 34.65 -20.04
CA LYS A 484 7.02 35.95 -19.76
C LYS A 484 7.75 36.76 -18.70
N ILE A 485 8.22 36.13 -17.62
CA ILE A 485 8.94 36.80 -16.54
C ILE A 485 10.32 37.27 -17.02
N ALA A 486 11.05 36.42 -17.75
CA ALA A 486 12.31 36.77 -18.41
C ALA A 486 12.14 37.92 -19.42
N SER A 487 11.08 37.90 -20.24
CA SER A 487 10.80 39.00 -21.18
C SER A 487 10.44 40.31 -20.47
N LEU A 488 9.70 40.24 -19.36
CA LEU A 488 9.36 41.42 -18.54
C LEU A 488 10.60 42.00 -17.83
N ALA A 489 11.55 41.15 -17.45
CA ALA A 489 12.83 41.57 -16.87
C ALA A 489 13.76 42.21 -17.92
N ALA A 490 13.79 41.67 -19.14
CA ALA A 490 14.56 42.21 -20.25
C ALA A 490 14.04 43.57 -20.74
N ASP A 491 12.72 43.76 -20.78
CA ASP A 491 12.10 45.04 -21.17
C ASP A 491 12.39 46.19 -20.17
N ASN A 492 12.74 45.87 -18.92
CA ASN A 492 13.10 46.88 -17.92
C ASN A 492 14.55 47.38 -18.03
N ASN A 493 15.43 46.69 -18.78
CA ASN A 493 16.88 46.97 -18.80
C ASN A 493 17.39 47.66 -20.09
N GLY A 494 16.50 48.24 -20.91
CA GLY A 494 16.87 48.79 -22.22
C GLY A 494 16.26 50.15 -22.57
N LYS A 495 16.63 51.22 -21.86
CA LYS A 495 16.62 52.58 -22.44
C LYS A 495 18.02 52.91 -22.93
N GLY A 496 18.32 52.48 -24.16
CA GLY A 496 19.53 52.83 -24.86
C GLY A 496 19.61 52.10 -26.20
N ASP A 497 19.59 52.88 -27.28
CA ASP A 497 19.97 52.50 -28.65
C ASP A 497 18.89 51.90 -29.57
N SER A 498 18.04 52.80 -30.05
CA SER A 498 17.12 52.58 -31.17
C SER A 498 17.88 52.57 -32.51
N ASN A 499 18.57 51.48 -32.88
CA ASN A 499 18.93 51.30 -34.30
C ASN A 499 19.21 49.86 -34.79
N ARG A 500 18.51 48.84 -34.27
CA ARG A 500 18.50 47.51 -34.90
C ARG A 500 17.09 46.92 -34.99
N LYS A 501 16.24 47.54 -35.81
CA LYS A 501 15.00 46.90 -36.30
C LYS A 501 15.08 46.80 -37.81
N ARG A 502 15.65 45.70 -38.32
CA ARG A 502 15.33 45.06 -39.62
C ARG A 502 16.26 43.87 -39.89
N ARG A 503 15.87 42.69 -39.42
CA ARG A 503 15.93 41.45 -40.19
C ARG A 503 15.19 40.34 -39.45
N GLY A 504 14.20 39.77 -40.12
CA GLY A 504 13.43 38.65 -39.61
C GLY A 504 14.30 37.42 -39.41
N GLY A 505 13.98 36.68 -38.35
CA GLY A 505 14.58 35.40 -38.01
C GLY A 505 14.00 34.98 -36.66
N ALA A 506 13.32 33.83 -36.63
CA ALA A 506 12.82 33.23 -35.42
C ALA A 506 13.98 33.04 -34.43
N VAL A 507 13.92 33.72 -33.28
CA VAL A 507 14.89 33.54 -32.20
C VAL A 507 14.41 32.35 -31.36
N THR A 508 14.98 31.19 -31.65
CA THR A 508 15.01 30.02 -30.77
C THR A 508 15.95 30.27 -29.59
N ILE A 509 15.75 29.49 -28.53
CA ILE A 509 16.16 29.70 -27.13
C ILE A 509 17.68 29.77 -26.85
N ASP A 510 18.58 29.53 -27.81
CA ASP A 510 19.98 29.19 -27.50
C ASP A 510 21.05 30.24 -27.89
N ASN A 511 20.79 31.54 -27.92
CA ASN A 511 21.85 32.47 -28.37
C ASN A 511 21.94 33.84 -27.68
N ASP A 512 21.55 33.94 -26.40
CA ASP A 512 22.17 34.93 -25.51
C ASP A 512 23.12 34.21 -24.53
N PRO A 513 24.45 34.27 -24.75
CA PRO A 513 25.41 33.61 -23.86
C PRO A 513 25.49 34.24 -22.46
N ASN A 514 24.76 35.33 -22.18
CA ASN A 514 24.67 35.95 -20.86
C ASN A 514 23.32 35.76 -20.16
N ASP A 515 22.32 35.14 -20.80
CA ASP A 515 21.02 34.84 -20.16
C ASP A 515 21.04 33.44 -19.53
N THR A 516 21.33 33.41 -18.22
CA THR A 516 21.41 32.19 -17.40
C THR A 516 20.18 31.98 -16.51
N PHE A 517 19.15 32.81 -16.66
CA PHE A 517 17.99 32.83 -15.78
C PHE A 517 17.10 31.59 -16.00
N GLY A 518 17.02 30.71 -15.00
CA GLY A 518 16.28 29.44 -15.04
C GLY A 518 17.14 28.18 -15.23
N ALA A 519 18.47 28.33 -15.31
CA ALA A 519 19.43 27.23 -15.33
C ALA A 519 19.69 26.65 -13.94
N ASN A 520 19.72 27.50 -12.90
CA ASN A 520 20.09 27.15 -11.53
C ASN A 520 18.87 27.00 -10.60
N ASP A 521 19.01 26.21 -9.53
CA ASP A 521 17.93 25.92 -8.58
C ASP A 521 17.49 27.15 -7.75
N ASP A 522 18.38 28.15 -7.61
CA ASP A 522 18.12 29.41 -6.91
C ASP A 522 17.07 30.27 -7.62
N ASP A 523 17.04 30.26 -8.96
CA ASP A 523 16.01 30.96 -9.73
C ASP A 523 14.64 30.34 -9.45
N TRP A 524 14.55 29.00 -9.38
CA TRP A 524 13.32 28.28 -9.07
C TRP A 524 12.80 28.56 -7.65
N ALA A 525 13.68 28.85 -6.69
CA ALA A 525 13.28 29.28 -5.35
C ALA A 525 12.60 30.66 -5.37
N ILE A 526 13.13 31.60 -6.15
CA ILE A 526 12.53 32.94 -6.36
C ILE A 526 11.17 32.81 -7.08
N TYR A 527 11.04 31.92 -8.06
CA TYR A 527 9.76 31.64 -8.74
C TYR A 527 8.68 31.09 -7.81
N ARG A 528 9.05 30.20 -6.87
CA ARG A 528 8.12 29.69 -5.84
C ARG A 528 7.69 30.80 -4.89
N ALA A 529 8.63 31.64 -4.45
CA ALA A 529 8.35 32.75 -3.54
C ALA A 529 7.38 33.80 -4.13
N ILE A 530 7.53 34.14 -5.42
CA ILE A 530 6.63 35.10 -6.11
C ILE A 530 5.21 34.54 -6.27
N SER A 531 5.03 33.22 -6.34
CA SER A 531 3.70 32.61 -6.47
C SER A 531 3.01 32.38 -5.12
N ALA A 532 3.74 32.33 -4.00
CA ALA A 532 3.18 31.98 -2.71
C ALA A 532 2.40 33.14 -2.06
N GLY A 533 2.87 34.39 -2.20
CA GLY A 533 2.32 35.52 -1.44
C GLY A 533 0.88 35.93 -1.80
N ASP A 534 0.54 35.98 -3.09
CA ASP A 534 -0.83 36.35 -3.53
C ASP A 534 -1.83 35.17 -3.45
N ASP A 535 -1.34 33.92 -3.41
CA ASP A 535 -2.17 32.72 -3.37
C ASP A 535 -2.59 32.33 -1.94
N GLU A 536 -1.81 32.69 -0.92
CA GLU A 536 -2.08 32.34 0.50
C GLU A 536 -3.29 33.11 1.07
N GLU A 537 -3.34 34.44 0.94
CA GLU A 537 -4.48 35.25 1.41
C GLU A 537 -5.80 34.86 0.72
N ALA A 538 -5.76 34.61 -0.58
CA ALA A 538 -6.94 34.18 -1.35
C ALA A 538 -7.39 32.74 -1.02
N GLU A 539 -6.51 31.90 -0.47
CA GLU A 539 -6.85 30.56 -0.01
C GLU A 539 -7.56 30.58 1.34
N GLU A 540 -7.12 31.45 2.25
CA GLU A 540 -7.75 31.65 3.56
C GLU A 540 -9.17 32.23 3.45
N GLU A 541 -9.37 33.24 2.60
CA GLU A 541 -10.70 33.83 2.35
C GLU A 541 -11.69 32.80 1.76
N GLU A 542 -11.26 32.00 0.79
CA GLU A 542 -12.10 30.96 0.18
C GLU A 542 -12.41 29.81 1.16
N GLU A 543 -11.52 29.51 2.10
CA GLU A 543 -11.75 28.49 3.12
C GLU A 543 -12.77 28.95 4.17
N GLN A 544 -12.70 30.21 4.59
CA GLN A 544 -13.72 30.81 5.46
C GLN A 544 -15.09 30.84 4.78
N GLU A 545 -15.16 31.29 3.51
CA GLU A 545 -16.42 31.32 2.75
C GLU A 545 -17.03 29.92 2.59
N LEU A 546 -16.20 28.90 2.34
CA LEU A 546 -16.65 27.51 2.22
C LEU A 546 -17.27 27.01 3.54
N LEU A 547 -16.65 27.30 4.69
CA LEU A 547 -17.17 26.89 5.99
C LEU A 547 -18.51 27.55 6.31
N GLU A 548 -18.64 28.85 6.04
CA GLU A 548 -19.88 29.59 6.25
C GLU A 548 -21.03 29.05 5.39
N ILE A 549 -20.75 28.67 4.14
CA ILE A 549 -21.75 28.10 3.22
C ILE A 549 -22.17 26.70 3.68
N GLU A 550 -21.22 25.86 4.08
CA GLU A 550 -21.50 24.51 4.56
C GLU A 550 -22.31 24.50 5.85
N GLU A 551 -21.97 25.36 6.81
CA GLU A 551 -22.72 25.51 8.07
C GLU A 551 -24.17 25.96 7.80
N ALA A 552 -24.34 26.94 6.90
CA ALA A 552 -25.66 27.40 6.49
C ALA A 552 -26.46 26.32 5.74
N LEU A 553 -25.84 25.51 4.90
CA LEU A 553 -26.55 24.41 4.22
C LEU A 553 -26.94 23.29 5.21
N LEU A 554 -26.09 22.97 6.18
CA LEU A 554 -26.42 21.98 7.23
C LEU A 554 -27.59 22.41 8.11
N GLU A 555 -27.74 23.71 8.36
CA GLU A 555 -28.84 24.23 9.19
C GLU A 555 -30.17 24.33 8.42
N PHE A 556 -30.12 24.75 7.14
CA PHE A 556 -31.32 25.15 6.39
C PHE A 556 -31.74 24.21 5.25
N ASP A 557 -30.89 23.27 4.80
CA ASP A 557 -31.18 22.32 3.73
C ASP A 557 -31.28 20.88 4.26
N PRO A 558 -32.50 20.31 4.38
CA PRO A 558 -32.71 18.95 4.89
C PRO A 558 -32.06 17.84 4.03
N THR A 559 -31.67 18.15 2.79
CA THR A 559 -31.03 17.21 1.88
C THR A 559 -29.51 17.32 1.85
N PHE A 560 -28.94 18.32 2.53
CA PHE A 560 -27.50 18.49 2.70
C PHE A 560 -27.07 17.93 4.05
N THR A 561 -26.24 16.90 4.04
CA THR A 561 -25.81 16.19 5.25
C THR A 561 -24.35 16.50 5.58
N ILE A 562 -23.90 16.10 6.77
CA ILE A 562 -22.48 16.21 7.16
C ILE A 562 -21.56 15.49 6.15
N GLU A 563 -22.06 14.46 5.46
CA GLU A 563 -21.32 13.73 4.43
C GLU A 563 -21.04 14.57 3.18
N ASP A 564 -21.81 15.63 2.94
CA ASP A 564 -21.71 16.50 1.77
C ASP A 564 -20.71 17.65 1.95
N THR A 565 -20.17 17.84 3.16
CA THR A 565 -19.17 18.88 3.46
C THR A 565 -17.82 18.56 2.82
N TYR A 566 -17.11 19.56 2.32
CA TYR A 566 -15.78 19.44 1.73
C TYR A 566 -14.80 18.80 2.72
N LYS A 567 -14.81 19.24 3.97
CA LYS A 567 -13.96 18.63 5.00
C LYS A 567 -14.22 17.14 5.14
N ARG A 568 -15.48 16.68 5.07
CA ARG A 568 -15.82 15.25 5.20
C ARG A 568 -15.61 14.44 3.92
N GLN A 569 -15.85 15.03 2.76
CA GLN A 569 -15.57 14.43 1.45
C GLN A 569 -14.08 14.22 1.20
N TYR A 570 -13.23 15.11 1.75
CA TYR A 570 -11.77 15.02 1.67
C TYR A 570 -11.12 14.52 2.97
N ASP A 571 -11.92 14.14 3.98
CA ASP A 571 -11.43 13.49 5.18
C ASP A 571 -10.95 12.08 4.83
N TRP A 572 -9.68 11.80 5.08
CA TRP A 572 -9.13 10.46 4.89
C TRP A 572 -9.90 9.41 5.71
N ARG A 573 -10.53 9.80 6.83
CA ARG A 573 -11.35 8.91 7.66
C ARG A 573 -12.61 8.42 6.96
N SER A 574 -13.18 9.15 6.00
CA SER A 574 -14.37 8.71 5.24
C SER A 574 -13.98 7.84 4.03
N SER A 575 -12.75 7.96 3.54
CA SER A 575 -12.24 7.22 2.40
C SER A 575 -12.00 5.73 2.71
N ILE A 576 -12.79 4.86 2.07
CA ILE A 576 -12.57 3.40 2.12
C ILE A 576 -11.19 3.05 1.55
N VAL A 577 -10.73 3.76 0.52
CA VAL A 577 -9.41 3.52 -0.10
C VAL A 577 -8.30 3.83 0.90
N HIS A 578 -8.42 4.91 1.65
CA HIS A 578 -7.45 5.22 2.70
C HIS A 578 -7.45 4.13 3.76
N ARG A 579 -8.62 3.77 4.30
CA ARG A 579 -8.76 2.70 5.30
C ARG A 579 -8.16 1.37 4.81
N PHE A 580 -8.40 1.04 3.55
CA PHE A 580 -7.87 -0.18 2.92
C PHE A 580 -6.35 -0.14 2.75
N LEU A 581 -5.76 1.01 2.38
CA LEU A 581 -4.32 1.12 2.09
C LEU A 581 -3.46 1.47 3.32
N ARG A 582 -4.02 2.20 4.28
CA ARG A 582 -3.32 2.91 5.37
C ARG A 582 -3.91 2.66 6.75
N GLY A 583 -5.01 1.91 6.84
CA GLY A 583 -5.66 1.60 8.11
C GLY A 583 -6.39 2.81 8.73
N PRO A 584 -6.59 2.83 10.06
CA PRO A 584 -7.42 3.82 10.74
C PRO A 584 -6.67 5.11 11.13
N ARG A 585 -5.42 5.28 10.69
CA ARG A 585 -4.51 6.38 11.07
C ARG A 585 -4.22 7.32 9.89
N PRO A 586 -3.84 8.59 10.14
CA PRO A 586 -3.37 9.47 9.07
C PRO A 586 -2.09 8.93 8.43
N TYR A 587 -1.87 9.25 7.16
CA TYR A 587 -0.70 8.80 6.40
C TYR A 587 0.14 10.00 5.95
N ASP A 588 1.43 9.95 6.24
CA ASP A 588 2.43 10.91 5.77
C ASP A 588 3.34 10.24 4.72
N PRO A 589 3.27 10.65 3.43
CA PRO A 589 4.13 10.10 2.39
C PRO A 589 5.61 10.49 2.53
N GLU A 590 5.96 11.49 3.33
CA GLU A 590 7.35 11.91 3.55
C GLU A 590 8.06 11.11 4.65
N GLU A 591 7.30 10.36 5.46
CA GLU A 591 7.81 9.51 6.53
C GLU A 591 8.30 8.16 5.96
N GLN A 592 9.58 7.87 6.15
CA GLN A 592 10.20 6.66 5.58
C GLN A 592 9.62 5.36 6.12
N HIS A 593 9.30 5.31 7.42
CA HIS A 593 8.67 4.15 8.04
C HIS A 593 7.34 3.82 7.35
N GLN A 594 6.45 4.80 7.24
CA GLN A 594 5.14 4.61 6.61
C GLN A 594 5.23 4.23 5.12
N ALA A 595 6.24 4.73 4.41
CA ALA A 595 6.48 4.35 3.01
C ALA A 595 6.89 2.87 2.83
N HIS A 596 7.49 2.25 3.85
CA HIS A 596 7.91 0.84 3.84
C HIS A 596 6.94 -0.08 4.60
N GLN A 597 5.72 0.40 4.89
CA GLN A 597 4.68 -0.36 5.56
C GLN A 597 3.62 -0.90 4.59
N ILE A 598 3.13 -2.10 4.90
CA ILE A 598 2.06 -2.83 4.21
C ILE A 598 0.97 -3.08 5.24
N HIS A 599 -0.25 -2.65 4.95
CA HIS A 599 -1.42 -2.95 5.76
C HIS A 599 -2.09 -4.24 5.25
N LEU A 600 -2.04 -5.30 6.04
CA LEU A 600 -2.76 -6.53 5.78
C LEU A 600 -4.09 -6.50 6.56
N ASN A 601 -5.19 -6.33 5.82
CA ASN A 601 -6.54 -6.26 6.38
C ASN A 601 -7.41 -7.38 5.83
N VAL A 602 -8.18 -7.15 4.78
CA VAL A 602 -9.13 -8.13 4.21
C VAL A 602 -8.42 -9.39 3.73
N GLU A 603 -7.16 -9.27 3.32
CA GLU A 603 -6.33 -10.40 2.86
C GLU A 603 -6.17 -11.46 3.95
N ARG A 604 -6.23 -11.07 5.24
CA ARG A 604 -6.06 -11.96 6.39
C ARG A 604 -7.12 -13.06 6.44
N ILE A 605 -8.37 -12.74 6.07
CA ILE A 605 -9.50 -13.69 6.03
C ILE A 605 -9.80 -14.18 4.62
N ARG A 606 -9.52 -13.35 3.60
CA ARG A 606 -9.84 -13.67 2.21
C ARG A 606 -8.92 -14.75 1.63
N VAL A 607 -7.64 -14.79 2.00
CA VAL A 607 -6.69 -15.81 1.52
C VAL A 607 -7.06 -17.22 2.03
N PRO A 608 -7.37 -17.43 3.32
CA PRO A 608 -7.84 -18.73 3.80
C PRO A 608 -9.24 -19.11 3.32
N GLU A 609 -10.12 -18.15 3.05
CA GLU A 609 -11.49 -18.43 2.59
C GLU A 609 -11.53 -19.20 1.27
N VAL A 610 -10.48 -19.11 0.43
CA VAL A 610 -10.37 -19.86 -0.83
C VAL A 610 -10.43 -21.39 -0.62
N LEU A 611 -10.08 -21.90 0.57
CA LEU A 611 -10.26 -23.33 0.88
C LEU A 611 -11.73 -23.75 0.91
N PHE A 612 -12.63 -22.83 1.27
CA PHE A 612 -14.08 -23.05 1.36
C PHE A 612 -14.82 -22.52 0.13
N GLN A 613 -14.33 -21.43 -0.47
CA GLN A 613 -14.88 -20.79 -1.67
C GLN A 613 -13.76 -20.55 -2.72
N PRO A 614 -13.33 -21.59 -3.45
CA PRO A 614 -12.21 -21.49 -4.39
C PRO A 614 -12.42 -20.47 -5.52
N SER A 615 -13.68 -20.19 -5.86
CA SER A 615 -14.08 -19.21 -6.87
C SER A 615 -13.60 -17.78 -6.58
N ILE A 616 -13.32 -17.42 -5.31
CA ILE A 616 -12.75 -16.11 -4.94
C ILE A 616 -11.40 -15.86 -5.63
N ALA A 617 -10.61 -16.91 -5.82
CA ALA A 617 -9.32 -16.87 -6.50
C ALA A 617 -9.43 -17.28 -7.99
N GLY A 618 -10.64 -17.53 -8.50
CA GLY A 618 -10.87 -18.01 -9.85
C GLY A 618 -10.56 -19.49 -10.06
N VAL A 619 -10.49 -20.29 -9.00
CA VAL A 619 -10.30 -21.74 -9.09
C VAL A 619 -11.66 -22.41 -9.31
N ASP A 620 -11.84 -23.06 -10.47
CA ASP A 620 -13.07 -23.75 -10.85
C ASP A 620 -13.15 -25.16 -10.25
N GLN A 621 -13.17 -25.22 -8.91
CA GLN A 621 -13.29 -26.45 -8.13
C GLN A 621 -14.18 -26.22 -6.90
N ALA A 622 -14.75 -27.31 -6.38
CA ALA A 622 -15.49 -27.32 -5.13
C ALA A 622 -14.58 -27.04 -3.92
N GLY A 623 -15.10 -26.35 -2.91
CA GLY A 623 -14.40 -26.11 -1.64
C GLY A 623 -14.24 -27.38 -0.82
N VAL A 624 -13.34 -27.35 0.17
CA VAL A 624 -13.02 -28.52 1.01
C VAL A 624 -14.25 -29.10 1.73
N ALA A 625 -15.20 -28.24 2.12
CA ALA A 625 -16.45 -28.65 2.74
C ALA A 625 -17.33 -29.48 1.81
N GLU A 626 -17.53 -29.02 0.58
CA GLU A 626 -18.30 -29.72 -0.46
C GLU A 626 -17.61 -31.03 -0.87
N LEU A 627 -16.27 -31.06 -0.92
CA LEU A 627 -15.52 -32.29 -1.14
C LEU A 627 -15.73 -33.32 -0.02
N CYS A 628 -15.83 -32.85 1.23
CA CYS A 628 -16.17 -33.72 2.37
C CYS A 628 -17.61 -34.22 2.27
N GLU A 629 -18.58 -33.35 1.96
CA GLU A 629 -19.98 -33.71 1.76
C GLU A 629 -20.12 -34.80 0.68
N ASP A 630 -19.54 -34.58 -0.50
CA ASP A 630 -19.59 -35.52 -1.64
C ASP A 630 -18.98 -36.88 -1.26
N THR A 631 -17.84 -36.87 -0.56
CA THR A 631 -17.16 -38.10 -0.12
C THR A 631 -18.01 -38.87 0.89
N VAL A 632 -18.53 -38.20 1.91
CA VAL A 632 -19.23 -38.82 3.03
C VAL A 632 -20.65 -39.25 2.67
N LEU A 633 -21.41 -38.41 1.96
CA LEU A 633 -22.84 -38.63 1.71
C LEU A 633 -23.16 -39.35 0.41
N ARG A 634 -22.29 -39.26 -0.61
CA ARG A 634 -22.58 -39.83 -1.93
C ARG A 634 -21.68 -41.01 -2.26
N ARG A 635 -20.37 -40.85 -2.06
CA ARG A 635 -19.39 -41.81 -2.60
C ARG A 635 -19.14 -43.00 -1.70
N LEU A 636 -18.84 -42.79 -0.43
CA LEU A 636 -18.65 -43.91 0.49
C LEU A 636 -19.90 -44.80 0.59
N PRO A 637 -21.14 -44.27 0.64
CA PRO A 637 -22.34 -45.10 0.59
C PRO A 637 -22.52 -45.91 -0.70
N SER A 638 -21.86 -45.51 -1.80
CA SER A 638 -21.86 -46.28 -3.05
C SER A 638 -20.85 -47.43 -3.04
N MET A 639 -19.93 -47.46 -2.07
CA MET A 639 -18.93 -48.52 -1.94
C MET A 639 -19.59 -49.80 -1.43
N THR A 640 -19.40 -50.91 -2.15
CA THR A 640 -19.91 -52.22 -1.73
C THR A 640 -19.31 -52.63 -0.38
N GLY A 641 -20.18 -52.95 0.58
CA GLY A 641 -19.77 -53.36 1.92
C GLY A 641 -19.62 -52.21 2.92
N PHE A 642 -19.75 -50.95 2.49
CA PHE A 642 -19.74 -49.81 3.41
C PHE A 642 -21.05 -49.72 4.21
N SER A 643 -20.96 -49.72 5.53
CA SER A 643 -22.12 -49.68 6.43
C SER A 643 -22.39 -48.29 7.00
N GLY A 644 -23.61 -48.09 7.52
CA GLY A 644 -23.96 -46.88 8.26
C GLY A 644 -23.13 -46.70 9.54
N ASP A 645 -22.71 -47.79 10.18
CA ASP A 645 -21.88 -47.78 11.39
C ASP A 645 -20.46 -47.30 11.07
N GLN A 646 -19.86 -47.77 9.97
CA GLN A 646 -18.56 -47.26 9.49
C GLN A 646 -18.62 -45.78 9.15
N GLN A 647 -19.74 -45.31 8.56
CA GLN A 647 -19.94 -43.88 8.31
C GLN A 647 -19.98 -43.07 9.61
N GLN A 648 -20.65 -43.60 10.64
CA GLN A 648 -20.70 -42.94 11.95
C GLN A 648 -19.32 -42.90 12.62
N GLU A 649 -18.57 -44.00 12.60
CA GLU A 649 -17.20 -44.06 13.12
C GLU A 649 -16.27 -43.09 12.38
N LEU A 650 -16.40 -42.99 11.05
CA LEU A 650 -15.65 -42.04 10.24
C LEU A 650 -15.93 -40.59 10.66
N LEU A 651 -17.18 -40.24 10.95
CA LEU A 651 -17.56 -38.90 11.44
C LEU A 651 -17.03 -38.60 12.85
N GLN A 652 -16.77 -39.63 13.67
CA GLN A 652 -16.10 -39.46 14.97
C GLN A 652 -14.57 -39.28 14.85
N ASN A 653 -14.03 -39.45 13.64
CA ASN A 653 -12.60 -39.46 13.36
C ASN A 653 -12.27 -38.66 12.10
N VAL A 654 -12.81 -37.43 11.99
CA VAL A 654 -12.38 -36.49 10.95
C VAL A 654 -11.06 -35.86 11.39
N PHE A 655 -10.03 -35.94 10.57
CA PHE A 655 -8.67 -35.61 10.94
C PHE A 655 -8.09 -34.55 10.00
N ILE A 656 -7.69 -33.39 10.54
CA ILE A 656 -7.10 -32.30 9.75
C ILE A 656 -5.58 -32.30 9.91
N SER A 657 -4.84 -32.33 8.80
CA SER A 657 -3.38 -32.35 8.74
C SER A 657 -2.79 -31.33 7.77
N GLY A 658 -1.48 -31.12 7.85
CA GLY A 658 -0.72 -30.22 6.98
C GLY A 658 -0.70 -28.76 7.43
N GLY A 659 -0.06 -27.92 6.62
CA GLY A 659 0.35 -26.56 7.00
C GLY A 659 -0.81 -25.58 7.17
N LEU A 660 -1.83 -25.62 6.30
CA LEU A 660 -2.96 -24.68 6.34
C LEU A 660 -3.96 -24.99 7.45
N SER A 661 -3.93 -26.20 8.00
CA SER A 661 -4.72 -26.55 9.18
C SER A 661 -4.41 -25.68 10.41
N TYR A 662 -3.29 -24.93 10.41
CA TYR A 662 -2.88 -24.02 11.49
C TYR A 662 -3.61 -22.70 11.55
N PHE A 663 -4.42 -22.38 10.55
CA PHE A 663 -5.25 -21.19 10.68
C PHE A 663 -6.13 -21.28 11.91
N GLU A 664 -6.17 -20.17 12.64
CA GLU A 664 -7.13 -20.00 13.73
C GLU A 664 -8.55 -20.21 13.19
N ASN A 665 -9.40 -20.83 14.00
CA ASN A 665 -10.80 -21.18 13.70
C ASN A 665 -11.01 -22.15 12.52
N PHE A 666 -9.96 -22.77 11.96
CA PHE A 666 -10.12 -23.76 10.88
C PHE A 666 -11.03 -24.92 11.28
N GLU A 667 -10.82 -25.48 12.49
CA GLU A 667 -11.63 -26.57 13.02
C GLU A 667 -13.09 -26.16 13.22
N GLU A 668 -13.32 -24.99 13.82
CA GLU A 668 -14.67 -24.51 14.13
C GLU A 668 -15.46 -24.19 12.86
N ARG A 669 -14.81 -23.55 11.87
CA ARG A 669 -15.40 -23.32 10.55
C ARG A 669 -15.78 -24.64 9.90
N LEU A 670 -14.85 -25.59 9.83
CA LEU A 670 -15.09 -26.89 9.21
C LEU A 670 -16.22 -27.66 9.91
N ARG A 671 -16.27 -27.62 11.25
CA ARG A 671 -17.35 -28.24 12.04
C ARG A 671 -18.72 -27.69 11.66
N ARG A 672 -18.82 -26.36 11.49
CA ARG A 672 -20.06 -25.70 11.08
C ARG A 672 -20.49 -26.10 9.67
N GLU A 673 -19.53 -26.24 8.74
CA GLU A 673 -19.81 -26.75 7.39
C GLU A 673 -20.32 -28.20 7.41
N PHE A 674 -19.74 -29.08 8.24
CA PHE A 674 -20.29 -30.44 8.42
C PHE A 674 -21.72 -30.40 8.98
N GLN A 675 -22.01 -29.52 9.93
CA GLN A 675 -23.35 -29.38 10.50
C GLN A 675 -24.39 -28.89 9.50
N SER A 676 -24.01 -28.20 8.41
CA SER A 676 -24.97 -27.71 7.43
C SER A 676 -25.49 -28.80 6.49
N PHE A 677 -24.75 -29.90 6.30
CA PHE A 677 -25.17 -31.00 5.43
C PHE A 677 -25.44 -32.33 6.16
N LEU A 678 -25.01 -32.48 7.42
CA LEU A 678 -25.30 -33.67 8.20
C LEU A 678 -26.71 -33.61 8.84
N PRO A 679 -27.39 -34.76 9.02
CA PRO A 679 -28.61 -34.83 9.82
C PRO A 679 -28.38 -34.38 11.27
N VAL A 680 -29.41 -33.79 11.90
CA VAL A 680 -29.32 -33.17 13.24
C VAL A 680 -28.84 -34.14 14.33
N GLU A 681 -29.16 -35.44 14.24
CA GLU A 681 -28.70 -36.41 15.24
C GLU A 681 -27.24 -36.85 15.07
N ARG A 682 -26.58 -36.50 13.95
CA ARG A 682 -25.21 -36.93 13.65
C ARG A 682 -24.20 -35.86 14.06
N ASN A 683 -23.40 -36.21 15.07
CA ASN A 683 -22.28 -35.38 15.51
C ASN A 683 -21.01 -35.71 14.72
N VAL A 684 -20.24 -34.68 14.40
CA VAL A 684 -18.89 -34.79 13.84
C VAL A 684 -17.87 -34.44 14.91
N VAL A 685 -16.79 -35.22 14.99
CA VAL A 685 -15.62 -34.92 15.84
C VAL A 685 -14.43 -34.70 14.92
N ILE A 686 -13.99 -33.46 14.88
CA ILE A 686 -12.79 -33.05 14.15
C ILE A 686 -11.62 -33.08 15.12
N ARG A 687 -10.55 -33.74 14.71
CA ARG A 687 -9.30 -33.88 15.46
C ARG A 687 -8.18 -33.29 14.65
N ARG A 688 -7.29 -32.61 15.35
CA ARG A 688 -6.08 -32.04 14.76
C ARG A 688 -4.88 -32.91 15.08
N VAL A 689 -3.98 -33.06 14.12
CA VAL A 689 -2.61 -33.58 14.35
C VAL A 689 -1.97 -32.89 15.54
N SER A 690 -1.27 -33.67 16.36
CA SER A 690 -0.56 -33.16 17.55
C SER A 690 0.67 -32.33 17.15
N ASP A 691 1.44 -32.80 16.19
CA ASP A 691 2.58 -32.11 15.61
C ASP A 691 2.55 -32.23 14.07
N PRO A 692 1.72 -31.42 13.38
CA PRO A 692 1.56 -31.47 11.92
C PRO A 692 2.87 -31.33 11.12
N PHE A 693 3.94 -30.83 11.75
CA PHE A 693 5.23 -30.72 11.09
C PHE A 693 5.99 -32.06 11.07
N ASN A 694 5.93 -32.88 12.13
CA ASN A 694 6.66 -34.15 12.20
C ASN A 694 5.77 -35.40 12.16
N ASP A 695 4.45 -35.28 12.29
CA ASP A 695 3.54 -36.42 12.46
C ASP A 695 3.54 -37.37 11.26
N ALA A 696 3.76 -36.88 10.04
CA ALA A 696 3.94 -37.74 8.87
C ALA A 696 5.19 -38.64 9.04
N TRP A 697 6.33 -38.05 9.43
CA TRP A 697 7.57 -38.79 9.68
C TRP A 697 7.43 -39.76 10.87
N LYS A 698 6.79 -39.32 11.97
CA LYS A 698 6.50 -40.18 13.13
C LYS A 698 5.54 -41.32 12.77
N GLY A 699 4.59 -41.07 11.87
CA GLY A 699 3.70 -42.08 11.31
C GLY A 699 4.43 -43.12 10.48
N MET A 700 5.40 -42.71 9.64
CA MET A 700 6.29 -43.64 8.94
C MET A 700 7.10 -44.47 9.94
N ALA A 701 7.63 -43.85 10.99
CA ALA A 701 8.38 -44.54 12.04
C ALA A 701 7.53 -45.57 12.79
N LYS A 702 6.32 -45.20 13.24
CA LYS A 702 5.35 -46.12 13.87
C LYS A 702 4.98 -47.26 12.93
N TRP A 703 4.68 -46.93 11.66
CA TRP A 703 4.27 -47.92 10.67
C TRP A 703 5.39 -48.92 10.34
N SER A 704 6.67 -48.50 10.35
CA SER A 704 7.83 -49.35 10.04
C SER A 704 7.91 -50.64 10.88
N SER A 705 7.36 -50.61 12.09
CA SER A 705 7.34 -51.73 13.03
C SER A 705 6.06 -52.56 12.97
N SER A 706 5.11 -52.21 12.09
CA SER A 706 3.84 -52.90 11.94
C SER A 706 3.97 -54.22 11.18
N GLN A 707 3.00 -55.13 11.37
CA GLN A 707 2.93 -56.38 10.61
C GLN A 707 2.77 -56.12 9.09
N GLY A 708 2.02 -55.07 8.73
CA GLY A 708 1.84 -54.67 7.33
C GLY A 708 3.14 -54.22 6.67
N ALA A 709 4.00 -53.50 7.40
CA ALA A 709 5.28 -53.06 6.86
C ALA A 709 6.17 -54.23 6.42
N GLN A 710 6.16 -55.36 7.13
CA GLN A 710 7.01 -56.51 6.80
C GLN A 710 6.75 -57.06 5.39
N THR A 711 5.52 -56.98 4.90
CA THR A 711 5.12 -57.50 3.58
C THR A 711 5.02 -56.42 2.51
N SER A 712 4.94 -55.13 2.86
CA SER A 712 4.71 -54.03 1.91
C SER A 712 5.96 -53.47 1.24
N TYR A 713 7.17 -53.80 1.69
CA TYR A 713 8.40 -53.32 1.04
C TYR A 713 8.64 -53.97 -0.32
N LEU A 714 8.90 -53.14 -1.33
CA LEU A 714 9.47 -53.55 -2.60
C LEU A 714 10.96 -53.81 -2.42
N THR A 715 11.40 -55.05 -2.62
CA THR A 715 12.82 -55.42 -2.54
C THR A 715 13.55 -55.12 -3.83
N ARG A 716 14.88 -54.96 -3.74
CA ARG A 716 15.73 -54.80 -4.94
C ARG A 716 15.63 -55.98 -5.91
N GLY A 717 15.46 -57.21 -5.40
CA GLY A 717 15.25 -58.38 -6.25
C GLY A 717 13.95 -58.29 -7.05
N GLU A 718 12.84 -57.99 -6.38
CA GLU A 718 11.55 -57.75 -7.03
C GLU A 718 11.62 -56.59 -8.05
N TYR A 719 12.34 -55.51 -7.74
CA TYR A 719 12.59 -54.40 -8.68
C TYR A 719 13.34 -54.85 -9.94
N LEU A 720 14.40 -55.65 -9.79
CA LEU A 720 15.19 -56.14 -10.94
C LEU A 720 14.41 -57.15 -11.80
N GLU A 721 13.53 -57.94 -11.20
CA GLU A 721 12.70 -58.92 -11.92
C GLU A 721 11.48 -58.30 -12.58
N MET A 722 10.76 -57.44 -11.86
CA MET A 722 9.46 -56.90 -12.28
C MET A 722 9.57 -55.52 -12.96
N GLY A 723 10.71 -54.85 -12.81
CA GLY A 723 11.00 -53.53 -13.36
C GLY A 723 10.39 -52.37 -12.56
N VAL A 724 10.64 -51.15 -13.07
CA VAL A 724 10.18 -49.87 -12.51
C VAL A 724 8.66 -49.73 -12.41
N ASP A 725 7.90 -50.49 -13.21
CA ASP A 725 6.43 -50.44 -13.30
C ASP A 725 5.72 -51.15 -12.15
N TYR A 726 6.45 -51.94 -11.40
CA TYR A 726 5.88 -52.74 -10.34
C TYR A 726 5.59 -51.89 -9.10
N ILE A 727 4.34 -51.91 -8.66
CA ILE A 727 3.86 -51.24 -7.45
C ILE A 727 3.46 -52.34 -6.47
N LYS A 728 4.10 -52.33 -5.31
CA LYS A 728 3.70 -53.20 -4.21
C LYS A 728 2.61 -52.50 -3.40
N GLU A 729 1.38 -52.97 -3.57
CA GLU A 729 0.22 -52.39 -2.92
C GLU A 729 0.31 -52.48 -1.40
N ASN A 730 -0.07 -51.40 -0.73
CA ASN A 730 -0.08 -51.30 0.72
C ASN A 730 -1.17 -50.33 1.18
N ALA A 731 -1.52 -50.38 2.46
CA ALA A 731 -2.61 -49.57 3.04
C ALA A 731 -2.32 -48.06 3.10
N MET A 732 -1.05 -47.66 2.96
CA MET A 732 -0.58 -46.28 3.16
C MET A 732 -0.36 -45.55 1.83
N GLY A 733 -0.07 -46.27 0.75
CA GLY A 733 0.39 -45.72 -0.53
C GLY A 733 -0.63 -45.81 -1.65
N CYS A 734 -0.23 -45.25 -2.80
CA CYS A 734 -1.07 -45.24 -3.99
C CYS A 734 -1.22 -46.66 -4.57
N VAL A 735 -2.42 -46.94 -5.07
CA VAL A 735 -2.74 -48.19 -5.76
C VAL A 735 -2.51 -48.06 -7.27
N LYS A 736 -2.39 -49.19 -7.96
CA LYS A 736 -2.39 -49.22 -9.42
C LYS A 736 -3.84 -49.00 -9.89
N LEU A 737 -4.12 -47.83 -10.46
CA LEU A 737 -5.42 -47.47 -11.04
C LEU A 737 -5.57 -48.00 -12.46
#